data_AF-A0A928Y8C9-F1
#
_entry.id   AF-A0A928Y8C9-F1
#
_cell.length_a   1.000
_cell.length_b   1.000
_cell.length_c   1.000
_cell.angle_alpha   90.00
_cell.angle_beta   90.00
_cell.angle_gamma   90.00
#
_symmetry.space_group_name_H-M   'P 1'
#
loop_
_entity.id
_entity.type
_entity.pdbx_description
1 polymer ?
#
loop_
_entity_poly.entity_id
_entity_poly.type
_entity_poly.pdbx_seq_one_letter_code
_entity_poly.pdbx_strand_id
1 'polypeptide(L)'
;MPGGGGGGCTYAYQTIDTTYAYDLYGNQTGITTHNGYGYRTFNSSWQELVSAYPGNGRTTTIAYENGYNLYPVSTTFTPLNQTTTFQIYGFNGVGVSGFQKQPGLLKQVTGPDSVTTRYEYDPFGRLHAVYDGDTTYNGTAFAGFEDTDPWNGDPVTVYRYWDTSWNNGTTFLNPAGNAPFIISQQQRPGSFPQPANSSSGFAFADQTFYDGFGRPIQTRSLWHWVEGQSLSREIISHTNYGANGQVSCQSTPYDVPYYSDQPKTWPASPFYTASNCGNKPHTTSTYDALGRPLTVTGPDGNATNYFYYIVNTVTVDGRNLMALTNIKDANNHITQHFTNSLGQMAMVREVSGTDPYTNYADTRYYYDEAGNLDEVRQSNPSSGDPGSWLARTTMTYDGFGRKTSMNDPDMGVWTYAYDAAGNLTKQLDANGDRLCFYYDSLNRLTGKYHDAAQNGCANGAVQLAAYTYYTSGAGKVGKPYQIYWSSSSTQNKETFDYDSLGRLIIHDRWVDGRNYEMSYAGFDALHRPTSRTIMYPNGNTEQLNITYDHEGENSLAVQGGSTLVEAIGYNDMGQIKRVALGNNLTTWYGYLGYSASGNNDAYDATWGQFGQLWRICTAPDASNRCTYTNRDTTPLEQRLDLRYTYDNVGNVTAILDKLDSGQIQNFGYDHLNRLTSASTNGVGTAQYNHTYGYNKLGNLTNYDGAGYTYGSSLHKHAITNANGVNFTYDANGNMTFRDAAGAANDYTQNFNVENELVSVSNNGNTTTFAYDANGIRTKAVAPSGVTTYYPFPGYEEEVNGSTTTRRITYSTAGQAVALRVQVVSGSNTLYYLHTDHLGSTSLATTTSGNVISGSTARYYPFGDWRTEPTANLTDRGFTGHLHNNIGNAPDDIGLVYMQARWYLPGLGRFASTDTLVPDPSNPQSFNRFSYVGNNPMTHT
;
A
#
# COMPACT_ATOMS: atom_id res chain seq x y z
N MET A 1 -59.98 -0.95 36.57
CA MET A 1 -61.23 -1.57 36.05
C MET A 1 -62.38 -0.60 36.26
N PRO A 2 -63.45 -0.56 35.43
CA PRO A 2 -63.80 -1.51 34.35
C PRO A 2 -63.93 -0.81 32.97
N GLY A 3 -63.94 -1.47 31.81
CA GLY A 3 -63.88 -2.89 31.46
C GLY A 3 -64.03 -3.10 29.94
N GLY A 4 -63.55 -4.25 29.45
CA GLY A 4 -64.11 -4.98 28.30
C GLY A 4 -63.77 -4.51 26.88
N GLY A 5 -62.86 -5.23 26.21
CA GLY A 5 -62.77 -5.30 24.75
C GLY A 5 -61.33 -5.33 24.23
N GLY A 6 -60.82 -6.51 23.91
CA GLY A 6 -59.54 -6.67 23.21
C GLY A 6 -59.63 -6.09 21.80
N GLY A 7 -59.24 -4.83 21.64
CA GLY A 7 -59.05 -4.17 20.36
C GLY A 7 -57.56 -3.92 20.16
N GLY A 8 -56.95 -4.56 19.15
CA GLY A 8 -55.59 -4.24 18.73
C GLY A 8 -55.49 -2.76 18.36
N CYS A 9 -54.51 -2.05 18.92
CA CYS A 9 -54.23 -0.67 18.53
C CYS A 9 -53.73 -0.66 17.09
N THR A 10 -54.50 -0.04 16.18
CA THR A 10 -54.12 0.13 14.78
C THR A 10 -53.55 1.53 14.58
N TYR A 11 -52.29 1.64 14.18
CA TYR A 11 -51.66 2.91 13.84
C TYR A 11 -51.48 3.01 12.32
N ALA A 12 -51.85 4.15 11.74
CA ALA A 12 -51.59 4.44 10.32
C ALA A 12 -50.20 5.07 10.19
N TYR A 13 -49.29 4.38 9.50
CA TYR A 13 -47.97 4.92 9.14
C TYR A 13 -47.80 4.89 7.62
N GLN A 14 -47.02 5.83 7.10
CA GLN A 14 -46.58 5.80 5.71
C GLN A 14 -45.47 4.76 5.60
N THR A 15 -45.73 3.65 4.91
CA THR A 15 -44.76 2.57 4.74
C THR A 15 -44.43 2.45 3.26
N ILE A 16 -43.15 2.59 2.92
CA ILE A 16 -42.62 2.30 1.59
C ILE A 16 -42.01 0.90 1.69
N ASP A 17 -42.73 -0.11 1.19
CA ASP A 17 -42.20 -1.46 1.06
C ASP A 17 -41.76 -1.68 -0.39
N THR A 18 -40.45 -1.83 -0.59
CA THR A 18 -39.87 -2.10 -1.91
C THR A 18 -39.44 -3.56 -1.97
N THR A 19 -40.08 -4.31 -2.86
CA THR A 19 -39.71 -5.69 -3.15
C THR A 19 -38.85 -5.71 -4.40
N TYR A 20 -37.66 -6.28 -4.29
CA TYR A 20 -36.75 -6.48 -5.41
C TYR A 20 -36.81 -7.94 -5.82
N ALA A 21 -36.92 -8.19 -7.12
CA ALA A 21 -36.77 -9.51 -7.71
C ALA A 21 -35.39 -9.58 -8.38
N TYR A 22 -34.73 -10.73 -8.22
CA TYR A 22 -33.42 -11.01 -8.81
C TYR A 22 -33.49 -12.32 -9.60
N ASP A 23 -32.67 -12.44 -10.63
CA ASP A 23 -32.41 -13.72 -11.29
C ASP A 23 -31.39 -14.55 -10.50
N LEU A 24 -31.08 -15.74 -11.00
CA LEU A 24 -30.09 -16.65 -10.42
C LEU A 24 -28.65 -16.11 -10.48
N TYR A 25 -28.41 -15.01 -11.19
CA TYR A 25 -27.12 -14.36 -11.37
C TYR A 25 -26.99 -13.07 -10.56
N GLY A 26 -27.98 -12.74 -9.73
CA GLY A 26 -27.98 -11.55 -8.88
C GLY A 26 -28.35 -10.26 -9.61
N ASN A 27 -28.75 -10.33 -10.89
CA ASN A 27 -29.23 -9.17 -11.60
C ASN A 27 -30.70 -8.90 -11.27
N GLN A 28 -31.08 -7.64 -11.20
CA GLN A 28 -32.37 -7.23 -10.67
C GLN A 28 -33.48 -7.28 -11.72
N THR A 29 -34.28 -8.35 -11.73
CA THR A 29 -35.39 -8.62 -12.67
C THR A 29 -36.59 -7.70 -12.51
N GLY A 30 -36.77 -7.10 -11.33
CA GLY A 30 -37.89 -6.19 -11.11
C GLY A 30 -37.81 -5.43 -9.80
N ILE A 31 -38.40 -4.24 -9.77
CA ILE A 31 -38.67 -3.49 -8.54
C ILE A 31 -40.16 -3.30 -8.44
N THR A 32 -40.71 -3.62 -7.28
CA THR A 32 -42.09 -3.30 -6.93
C THR A 32 -42.10 -2.43 -5.69
N THR A 33 -42.32 -1.14 -5.87
CA THR A 33 -42.46 -0.20 -4.76
C THR A 33 -43.94 -0.01 -4.45
N HIS A 34 -44.30 -0.31 -3.20
CA HIS A 34 -45.64 -0.12 -2.67
C HIS A 34 -45.66 1.19 -1.90
N ASN A 35 -46.43 2.18 -2.39
CA ASN A 35 -46.55 3.48 -1.75
C ASN A 35 -47.96 3.67 -1.19
N GLY A 36 -48.12 3.49 0.12
CA GLY A 36 -49.43 3.51 0.76
C GLY A 36 -49.41 3.85 2.25
N TYR A 37 -50.60 4.19 2.77
CA TYR A 37 -50.85 4.23 4.21
C TYR A 37 -51.21 2.79 4.63
N GLY A 38 -50.28 2.10 5.29
CA GLY A 38 -50.49 0.74 5.78
C GLY A 38 -50.96 0.73 7.22
N TYR A 39 -51.61 -0.36 7.62
CA TYR A 39 -51.93 -0.65 9.02
C TYR A 39 -51.06 -1.82 9.50
N ARG A 40 -50.41 -1.66 10.66
CA ARG A 40 -49.68 -2.74 11.36
C ARG A 40 -50.48 -3.19 12.57
N THR A 41 -50.63 -4.50 12.74
CA THR A 41 -51.20 -5.12 13.94
C THR A 41 -50.08 -5.75 14.78
N PHE A 42 -49.96 -5.28 16.02
CA PHE A 42 -48.97 -5.77 16.99
C PHE A 42 -49.65 -6.65 18.04
N ASN A 43 -48.97 -7.70 18.49
CA ASN A 43 -49.35 -8.41 19.70
C ASN A 43 -49.01 -7.53 20.93
N SER A 44 -50.00 -7.23 21.77
CA SER A 44 -49.90 -6.30 22.89
C SER A 44 -48.91 -6.68 24.00
N SER A 45 -48.33 -7.88 23.95
CA SER A 45 -47.43 -8.37 25.00
C SER A 45 -45.94 -8.24 24.66
N TRP A 46 -45.57 -8.10 23.38
CA TRP A 46 -44.16 -8.18 22.93
C TRP A 46 -43.76 -7.19 21.83
N GLN A 47 -44.69 -6.37 21.32
CA GLN A 47 -44.46 -5.51 20.14
C GLN A 47 -43.97 -6.26 18.87
N GLU A 48 -44.16 -7.58 18.81
CA GLU A 48 -43.91 -8.37 17.61
C GLU A 48 -44.96 -8.06 16.53
N LEU A 49 -44.47 -7.86 15.30
CA LEU A 49 -45.29 -7.61 14.12
C LEU A 49 -46.00 -8.90 13.70
N VAL A 50 -47.33 -8.95 13.80
CA VAL A 50 -48.11 -10.16 13.48
C VAL A 50 -48.50 -10.20 12.00
N SER A 51 -48.81 -9.06 11.40
CA SER A 51 -49.12 -8.93 9.97
C SER A 51 -49.08 -7.46 9.52
N ALA A 52 -48.75 -7.25 8.25
CA ALA A 52 -48.79 -5.95 7.58
C ALA A 52 -49.58 -6.07 6.27
N TYR A 53 -50.52 -5.16 6.04
CA TYR A 53 -51.30 -5.09 4.80
C TYR A 53 -51.07 -3.72 4.11
N PRO A 54 -50.54 -3.67 2.88
CA PRO A 54 -50.36 -2.44 2.13
C PRO A 54 -51.73 -1.94 1.63
N GLY A 55 -52.32 -0.99 2.36
CA GLY A 55 -53.71 -0.59 2.20
C GLY A 55 -53.95 0.50 1.16
N ASN A 56 -53.75 0.23 -0.14
CA ASN A 56 -54.35 0.97 -1.28
C ASN A 56 -53.89 0.57 -2.70
N GLY A 57 -53.16 -0.54 -2.90
CA GLY A 57 -52.87 -1.08 -4.24
C GLY A 57 -52.11 -0.13 -5.18
N ARG A 58 -51.47 0.91 -4.63
CA ARG A 58 -50.65 1.86 -5.39
C ARG A 58 -49.26 1.32 -5.59
N THR A 59 -49.13 0.55 -6.66
CA THR A 59 -47.90 -0.12 -7.03
C THR A 59 -47.23 0.61 -8.18
N THR A 60 -45.92 0.87 -8.02
CA THR A 60 -45.05 1.19 -9.16
C THR A 60 -44.22 -0.06 -9.45
N THR A 61 -44.35 -0.61 -10.64
CA THR A 61 -43.59 -1.77 -11.09
C THR A 61 -42.62 -1.34 -12.18
N ILE A 62 -41.33 -1.58 -11.95
CA ILE A 62 -40.28 -1.38 -12.94
C ILE A 62 -39.92 -2.76 -13.47
N ALA A 63 -40.07 -2.94 -14.79
CA ALA A 63 -39.65 -4.14 -15.49
C ALA A 63 -38.31 -3.88 -16.19
N TYR A 64 -37.44 -4.87 -16.17
CA TYR A 64 -36.12 -4.82 -16.81
C TYR A 64 -36.08 -5.71 -18.05
N GLU A 65 -35.03 -5.59 -18.86
CA GLU A 65 -34.88 -6.38 -20.09
C GLU A 65 -34.68 -7.86 -19.76
N ASN A 66 -35.24 -8.75 -20.59
CA ASN A 66 -35.36 -10.18 -20.28
C ASN A 66 -34.04 -10.98 -20.39
N GLY A 67 -32.94 -10.36 -20.83
CA GLY A 67 -31.65 -11.02 -21.04
C GLY A 67 -30.77 -11.03 -19.81
N TYR A 68 -30.55 -9.86 -19.18
CA TYR A 68 -29.73 -9.69 -17.97
C TYR A 68 -30.35 -8.79 -16.92
N ASN A 69 -31.56 -8.29 -17.12
CA ASN A 69 -32.26 -7.45 -16.17
C ASN A 69 -31.49 -6.17 -15.75
N LEU A 70 -30.72 -5.59 -16.68
CA LEU A 70 -29.84 -4.46 -16.37
C LEU A 70 -30.45 -3.09 -16.64
N TYR A 71 -31.31 -3.01 -17.65
CA TYR A 71 -31.89 -1.76 -18.10
C TYR A 71 -33.40 -1.76 -17.90
N PRO A 72 -34.00 -0.72 -17.27
CA PRO A 72 -35.43 -0.63 -17.14
C PRO A 72 -36.05 -0.44 -18.52
N VAL A 73 -37.04 -1.26 -18.85
CA VAL A 73 -37.72 -1.26 -20.17
C VAL A 73 -39.12 -0.71 -20.07
N SER A 74 -39.73 -0.79 -18.89
CA SER A 74 -40.94 -0.06 -18.58
C SER A 74 -41.04 0.27 -17.10
N THR A 75 -41.77 1.34 -16.82
CA THR A 75 -42.24 1.67 -15.48
C THR A 75 -43.74 1.85 -15.56
N THR A 76 -44.47 1.04 -14.79
CA THR A 76 -45.93 1.06 -14.76
C THR A 76 -46.42 1.55 -13.41
N PHE A 77 -47.19 2.62 -13.42
CA PHE A 77 -47.93 3.09 -12.25
C PHE A 77 -49.35 2.54 -12.31
N THR A 78 -49.58 1.44 -11.58
CA THR A 78 -50.80 0.62 -11.63
C THR A 78 -52.10 1.39 -11.35
N PRO A 79 -52.15 2.38 -10.43
CA PRO A 79 -53.40 3.13 -10.12
C PRO A 79 -53.99 3.93 -11.27
N LEU A 80 -53.16 4.35 -12.23
CA LEU A 80 -53.59 5.12 -13.40
C LEU A 80 -53.46 4.31 -14.70
N ASN A 81 -53.01 3.05 -14.60
CA ASN A 81 -52.62 2.21 -15.74
C ASN A 81 -51.71 2.95 -16.73
N GLN A 82 -50.81 3.78 -16.20
CA GLN A 82 -49.89 4.60 -16.97
C GLN A 82 -48.54 3.89 -17.06
N THR A 83 -48.08 3.65 -18.28
CA THR A 83 -46.81 2.98 -18.53
C THR A 83 -45.90 3.91 -19.33
N THR A 84 -44.70 4.15 -18.81
CA THR A 84 -43.60 4.75 -19.55
C THR A 84 -42.71 3.61 -20.05
N THR A 85 -42.30 3.65 -21.32
CA THR A 85 -41.41 2.65 -21.92
C THR A 85 -40.08 3.26 -22.35
N PHE A 86 -39.02 2.46 -22.27
CA PHE A 86 -37.66 2.88 -22.55
C PHE A 86 -37.05 2.01 -23.66
N GLN A 87 -36.49 2.66 -24.67
CA GLN A 87 -35.60 2.02 -25.62
C GLN A 87 -34.16 2.42 -25.31
N ILE A 88 -33.26 1.44 -25.30
CA ILE A 88 -31.85 1.62 -24.97
C ILE A 88 -31.05 1.05 -26.12
N TYR A 89 -30.03 1.77 -26.59
CA TYR A 89 -29.14 1.27 -27.63
C TYR A 89 -28.54 -0.08 -27.23
N GLY A 90 -28.59 -1.07 -28.13
CA GLY A 90 -28.06 -2.43 -27.88
C GLY A 90 -29.03 -3.38 -27.19
N PHE A 91 -30.21 -2.91 -26.74
CA PHE A 91 -31.20 -3.70 -25.99
C PHE A 91 -32.61 -3.51 -26.55
N ASN A 92 -33.56 -4.37 -26.17
CA ASN A 92 -34.98 -4.29 -26.56
C ASN A 92 -35.22 -4.15 -28.08
N GLY A 93 -34.44 -4.86 -28.91
CA GLY A 93 -34.56 -4.83 -30.37
C GLY A 93 -33.96 -3.59 -31.05
N VAL A 94 -33.20 -2.77 -30.32
CA VAL A 94 -32.54 -1.57 -30.85
C VAL A 94 -31.10 -1.88 -31.23
N GLY A 95 -30.80 -1.89 -32.52
CA GLY A 95 -29.44 -2.09 -33.02
C GLY A 95 -28.48 -0.92 -32.72
N VAL A 96 -27.17 -1.22 -32.72
CA VAL A 96 -26.07 -0.27 -32.53
C VAL A 96 -25.27 -0.14 -33.83
N SER A 97 -25.73 0.71 -34.75
CA SER A 97 -24.99 0.99 -35.98
C SER A 97 -24.41 2.42 -35.98
N GLY A 98 -23.08 2.52 -36.05
CA GLY A 98 -22.31 3.76 -36.13
C GLY A 98 -21.67 4.20 -34.80
N PHE A 99 -20.55 4.93 -34.88
CA PHE A 99 -19.70 5.34 -33.75
C PHE A 99 -20.39 6.22 -32.69
N GLN A 100 -21.53 6.83 -32.99
CA GLN A 100 -22.29 7.73 -32.10
C GLN A 100 -23.32 7.01 -31.21
N LYS A 101 -23.44 5.68 -31.31
CA LYS A 101 -24.53 4.90 -30.68
C LYS A 101 -23.97 3.77 -29.85
N GLN A 102 -23.59 4.08 -28.61
CA GLN A 102 -23.05 3.10 -27.66
C GLN A 102 -24.17 2.31 -26.96
N PRO A 103 -24.03 0.97 -26.81
CA PRO A 103 -24.96 0.17 -26.01
C PRO A 103 -25.13 0.69 -24.59
N GLY A 104 -26.33 0.57 -24.02
CA GLY A 104 -26.63 0.96 -22.64
C GLY A 104 -27.03 2.43 -22.46
N LEU A 105 -26.84 3.26 -23.49
CA LEU A 105 -27.34 4.63 -23.50
C LEU A 105 -28.83 4.68 -23.86
N LEU A 106 -29.57 5.52 -23.14
CA LEU A 106 -31.00 5.72 -23.35
C LEU A 106 -31.22 6.26 -24.76
N LYS A 107 -31.94 5.55 -25.62
CA LYS A 107 -32.24 6.02 -26.98
C LYS A 107 -33.53 6.83 -27.00
N GLN A 108 -34.55 6.32 -26.33
CA GLN A 108 -35.91 6.85 -26.44
C GLN A 108 -36.70 6.58 -25.17
N VAL A 109 -37.45 7.58 -24.72
CA VAL A 109 -38.48 7.45 -23.68
C VAL A 109 -39.81 7.71 -24.35
N THR A 110 -40.78 6.82 -24.15
CA THR A 110 -42.16 7.03 -24.59
C THR A 110 -43.05 7.10 -23.36
N GLY A 111 -43.63 8.27 -23.12
CA GLY A 111 -44.52 8.53 -22.01
C GLY A 111 -45.90 7.86 -22.16
N PRO A 112 -46.73 7.88 -21.11
CA PRO A 112 -48.08 7.29 -21.13
C PRO A 112 -49.05 7.97 -22.12
N ASP A 113 -48.73 9.19 -22.53
CA ASP A 113 -49.43 9.98 -23.56
C ASP A 113 -48.94 9.67 -24.99
N SER A 114 -48.06 8.67 -25.14
CA SER A 114 -47.38 8.30 -26.39
C SER A 114 -46.41 9.35 -26.94
N VAL A 115 -46.12 10.42 -26.18
CA VAL A 115 -45.10 11.39 -26.56
C VAL A 115 -43.73 10.76 -26.37
N THR A 116 -42.87 10.98 -27.36
CA THR A 116 -41.57 10.35 -27.47
C THR A 116 -40.47 11.39 -27.37
N THR A 117 -39.55 11.20 -26.43
CA THR A 117 -38.31 11.95 -26.32
C THR A 117 -37.14 11.05 -26.75
N ARG A 118 -36.32 11.50 -27.71
CA ARG A 118 -35.14 10.77 -28.20
C ARG A 118 -33.85 11.45 -27.73
N TYR A 119 -32.82 10.64 -27.53
CA TYR A 119 -31.52 11.08 -27.01
C TYR A 119 -30.40 10.62 -27.96
N GLU A 120 -29.45 11.52 -28.23
CA GLU A 120 -28.26 11.27 -29.05
C GLU A 120 -26.98 11.65 -28.32
N TYR A 121 -25.93 10.91 -28.61
CA TYR A 121 -24.66 10.96 -27.90
C TYR A 121 -23.51 11.16 -28.89
N ASP A 122 -22.42 11.75 -28.41
CA ASP A 122 -21.18 11.84 -29.17
C ASP A 122 -20.41 10.50 -29.16
N PRO A 123 -19.30 10.37 -29.93
CA PRO A 123 -18.52 9.13 -29.98
C PRO A 123 -17.94 8.68 -28.63
N PHE A 124 -17.91 9.56 -27.63
CA PHE A 124 -17.43 9.30 -26.26
C PHE A 124 -18.57 8.99 -25.28
N GLY A 125 -19.82 8.87 -25.74
CA GLY A 125 -20.97 8.50 -24.92
C GLY A 125 -21.56 9.67 -24.12
N ARG A 126 -21.16 10.92 -24.42
CA ARG A 126 -21.72 12.10 -23.76
C ARG A 126 -22.99 12.55 -24.46
N LEU A 127 -24.04 12.85 -23.71
CA LEU A 127 -25.31 13.32 -24.26
C LEU A 127 -25.09 14.63 -25.01
N HIS A 128 -25.39 14.65 -26.30
CA HIS A 128 -25.13 15.77 -27.18
C HIS A 128 -26.43 16.42 -27.70
N ALA A 129 -27.52 15.65 -27.84
CA ALA A 129 -28.82 16.20 -28.22
C ALA A 129 -30.00 15.43 -27.61
N VAL A 130 -31.10 16.14 -27.38
CA VAL A 130 -32.40 15.59 -26.95
C VAL A 130 -33.48 16.17 -27.85
N TYR A 131 -34.32 15.30 -28.41
CA TYR A 131 -35.41 15.66 -29.32
C TYR A 131 -36.74 15.33 -28.67
N ASP A 132 -37.65 16.30 -28.63
CA ASP A 132 -39.00 16.11 -28.12
C ASP A 132 -40.00 16.26 -29.28
N GLY A 133 -40.79 15.21 -29.55
CA GLY A 133 -41.84 15.24 -30.57
C GLY A 133 -41.39 15.23 -32.04
N ASP A 134 -42.35 14.93 -32.91
CA ASP A 134 -42.33 14.58 -34.35
C ASP A 134 -41.51 15.51 -35.28
N THR A 135 -40.19 15.57 -35.13
CA THR A 135 -39.30 16.27 -36.05
C THR A 135 -38.22 15.34 -36.61
N THR A 136 -38.32 15.06 -37.90
CA THR A 136 -37.34 14.29 -38.68
C THR A 136 -36.19 15.21 -39.08
N TYR A 137 -34.98 14.96 -38.57
CA TYR A 137 -33.76 15.63 -39.02
C TYR A 137 -32.99 14.74 -40.02
N ASN A 138 -32.73 15.28 -41.21
CA ASN A 138 -31.98 14.66 -42.29
C ASN A 138 -30.47 14.79 -42.05
N GLY A 139 -29.77 13.67 -42.14
CA GLY A 139 -28.38 13.53 -41.72
C GLY A 139 -27.35 14.34 -42.53
N THR A 140 -26.32 14.76 -41.80
CA THR A 140 -24.96 14.88 -42.32
C THR A 140 -24.01 14.36 -41.25
N ALA A 141 -23.33 13.24 -41.54
CA ALA A 141 -22.39 12.58 -40.66
C ALA A 141 -21.12 13.44 -40.46
N PHE A 142 -20.72 13.63 -39.20
CA PHE A 142 -19.38 14.13 -38.87
C PHE A 142 -18.37 12.99 -39.05
N ALA A 143 -17.63 13.02 -40.16
CA ALA A 143 -16.41 12.25 -40.34
C ALA A 143 -15.24 13.06 -39.79
N GLY A 144 -14.49 12.49 -38.84
CA GLY A 144 -13.23 13.08 -38.39
C GLY A 144 -12.90 12.78 -36.94
N PHE A 145 -12.53 11.54 -36.66
CA PHE A 145 -11.51 11.14 -35.67
C PHE A 145 -11.21 9.66 -35.93
N GLU A 146 -10.62 9.37 -37.09
CA GLU A 146 -9.83 8.16 -37.22
C GLU A 146 -8.46 8.48 -36.62
N ASP A 147 -8.20 8.02 -35.39
CA ASP A 147 -6.82 7.85 -34.94
C ASP A 147 -6.34 6.52 -35.51
N THR A 148 -5.76 6.57 -36.72
CA THR A 148 -5.42 5.40 -37.53
C THR A 148 -4.12 4.70 -37.12
N ASP A 149 -3.50 5.00 -35.96
CA ASP A 149 -2.22 4.35 -35.64
C ASP A 149 -2.05 3.88 -34.17
N PRO A 150 -2.51 2.66 -33.83
CA PRO A 150 -2.20 2.01 -32.55
C PRO A 150 -0.72 1.59 -32.42
N TRP A 151 0.15 1.89 -33.39
CA TRP A 151 1.56 1.47 -33.39
C TRP A 151 2.54 2.54 -32.91
N ASN A 152 2.05 3.70 -32.46
CA ASN A 152 2.92 4.82 -32.06
C ASN A 152 3.56 4.66 -30.66
N GLY A 153 3.54 3.46 -30.08
CA GLY A 153 4.21 3.13 -28.81
C GLY A 153 3.46 3.51 -27.54
N ASP A 154 2.37 4.28 -27.65
CA ASP A 154 1.55 4.69 -26.52
C ASP A 154 0.47 3.65 -26.14
N PRO A 155 0.14 3.48 -24.85
CA PRO A 155 -0.97 2.64 -24.43
C PRO A 155 -2.31 3.24 -24.91
N VAL A 156 -3.07 2.50 -25.70
CA VAL A 156 -4.39 2.94 -26.20
C VAL A 156 -5.48 2.22 -25.42
N THR A 157 -6.34 2.98 -24.74
CA THR A 157 -7.57 2.45 -24.17
C THR A 157 -8.64 2.42 -25.26
N VAL A 158 -9.00 1.23 -25.72
CA VAL A 158 -10.06 1.01 -26.71
C VAL A 158 -11.31 0.51 -25.98
N TYR A 159 -12.37 1.29 -26.03
CA TYR A 159 -13.68 0.82 -25.61
C TYR A 159 -14.28 0.01 -26.76
N ARG A 160 -14.40 -1.31 -26.56
CA ARG A 160 -14.99 -2.20 -27.57
C ARG A 160 -16.35 -2.67 -27.09
N TYR A 161 -17.33 -2.40 -27.94
CA TYR A 161 -18.68 -2.95 -27.88
C TYR A 161 -18.74 -4.00 -28.98
N TRP A 162 -18.73 -5.29 -28.66
CA TRP A 162 -18.80 -6.30 -29.72
C TRP A 162 -20.20 -6.35 -30.32
N ASP A 163 -20.35 -5.79 -31.52
CA ASP A 163 -21.31 -6.22 -32.53
C ASP A 163 -20.53 -7.05 -33.57
N THR A 164 -20.98 -8.28 -33.85
CA THR A 164 -20.27 -9.27 -34.67
C THR A 164 -20.30 -8.99 -36.18
N SER A 165 -20.58 -7.77 -36.62
CA SER A 165 -20.83 -7.47 -38.03
C SER A 165 -19.68 -6.72 -38.73
N TRP A 166 -18.45 -7.26 -38.72
CA TRP A 166 -17.43 -6.74 -39.64
C TRP A 166 -16.44 -7.74 -40.25
N ASN A 167 -16.81 -9.01 -40.47
CA ASN A 167 -16.25 -9.77 -41.60
C ASN A 167 -17.04 -11.05 -41.88
N ASN A 168 -17.59 -11.14 -43.10
CA ASN A 168 -18.01 -12.36 -43.80
C ASN A 168 -19.00 -13.31 -43.10
N GLY A 169 -20.29 -13.09 -43.33
CA GLY A 169 -21.14 -14.08 -44.02
C GLY A 169 -21.37 -15.47 -43.42
N THR A 170 -21.00 -15.77 -42.18
CA THR A 170 -21.43 -16.98 -41.45
C THR A 170 -21.99 -16.59 -40.09
N THR A 171 -23.28 -16.84 -39.92
CA THR A 171 -24.05 -16.53 -38.71
C THR A 171 -23.58 -17.37 -37.52
N PHE A 172 -22.78 -16.77 -36.65
CA PHE A 172 -22.81 -17.10 -35.22
C PHE A 172 -23.70 -16.06 -34.54
N LEU A 173 -25.01 -16.29 -34.66
CA LEU A 173 -25.95 -15.81 -33.65
C LEU A 173 -25.45 -16.42 -32.34
N ASN A 174 -25.13 -15.58 -31.35
CA ASN A 174 -25.27 -16.02 -29.97
C ASN A 174 -26.73 -16.50 -29.84
N PRO A 175 -27.01 -17.81 -29.66
CA PRO A 175 -28.39 -18.31 -29.69
C PRO A 175 -29.22 -17.78 -28.51
N ALA A 176 -28.61 -17.07 -27.57
CA ALA A 176 -29.24 -16.63 -26.32
C ALA A 176 -29.60 -15.14 -26.25
N GLY A 177 -29.38 -14.31 -27.28
CA GLY A 177 -29.86 -12.90 -27.27
C GLY A 177 -29.28 -12.04 -26.13
N ASN A 178 -28.12 -12.43 -25.63
CA ASN A 178 -27.63 -12.01 -24.33
C ASN A 178 -26.21 -11.37 -24.47
N ALA A 179 -26.07 -10.03 -24.41
CA ALA A 179 -24.86 -9.37 -23.91
C ALA A 179 -25.06 -7.91 -23.41
N PRO A 180 -24.56 -7.53 -22.21
CA PRO A 180 -24.31 -6.17 -21.78
C PRO A 180 -22.90 -6.11 -21.17
N PHE A 181 -21.87 -6.10 -22.00
CA PHE A 181 -20.54 -5.79 -21.52
C PHE A 181 -20.05 -4.53 -22.21
N ILE A 182 -19.85 -3.48 -21.43
CA ILE A 182 -18.84 -2.50 -21.80
C ILE A 182 -17.52 -3.21 -21.52
N ILE A 183 -16.72 -3.47 -22.55
CA ILE A 183 -15.34 -3.91 -22.35
C ILE A 183 -14.48 -2.68 -22.57
N SER A 184 -13.86 -2.19 -21.50
CA SER A 184 -12.64 -1.41 -21.69
C SER A 184 -11.51 -2.39 -21.95
N GLN A 185 -10.95 -2.35 -23.16
CA GLN A 185 -9.74 -3.06 -23.47
C GLN A 185 -8.60 -2.07 -23.48
N GLN A 186 -7.64 -2.21 -22.57
CA GLN A 186 -6.41 -1.46 -22.67
C GLN A 186 -5.42 -2.27 -23.48
N GLN A 187 -5.05 -1.78 -24.68
CA GLN A 187 -4.02 -2.37 -25.49
C GLN A 187 -2.69 -1.66 -25.25
N ARG A 188 -1.65 -2.44 -24.95
CA ARG A 188 -0.30 -1.91 -24.74
C ARG A 188 0.63 -2.56 -25.79
N PRO A 189 1.40 -1.77 -26.56
CA PRO A 189 2.39 -2.33 -27.48
C PRO A 189 3.51 -3.05 -26.72
N GLY A 190 4.05 -4.15 -27.27
CA GLY A 190 5.18 -4.85 -26.66
C GLY A 190 5.84 -5.88 -27.58
N SER A 191 7.17 -6.00 -27.51
CA SER A 191 7.96 -7.03 -28.19
C SER A 191 8.42 -8.10 -27.19
N PHE A 192 7.69 -9.21 -27.09
CA PHE A 192 8.04 -10.35 -26.23
C PHE A 192 8.70 -11.48 -27.03
N PRO A 193 9.53 -12.34 -26.39
CA PRO A 193 10.04 -13.55 -27.01
C PRO A 193 8.87 -14.39 -27.55
N GLN A 194 8.83 -14.54 -28.87
CA GLN A 194 7.79 -15.26 -29.59
C GLN A 194 7.81 -16.75 -29.23
N PRO A 195 6.67 -17.42 -28.99
CA PRO A 195 6.58 -18.84 -29.35
C PRO A 195 6.84 -18.92 -30.87
N ALA A 196 7.60 -19.92 -31.33
CA ALA A 196 8.19 -19.99 -32.68
C ALA A 196 7.22 -19.90 -33.89
N ASN A 197 5.92 -19.65 -33.69
CA ASN A 197 4.86 -19.81 -34.67
C ASN A 197 3.88 -18.62 -34.77
N SER A 198 4.20 -17.41 -34.30
CA SER A 198 3.31 -16.24 -34.46
C SER A 198 3.99 -15.06 -35.16
N SER A 199 3.34 -14.50 -36.18
CA SER A 199 3.85 -13.43 -37.04
C SER A 199 3.25 -12.05 -36.74
N SER A 200 2.73 -11.84 -35.52
CA SER A 200 2.16 -10.57 -35.07
C SER A 200 2.65 -10.25 -33.66
N GLY A 201 3.18 -9.05 -33.44
CA GLY A 201 3.47 -8.53 -32.10
C GLY A 201 2.17 -8.48 -31.29
N PHE A 202 2.10 -9.24 -30.20
CA PHE A 202 0.89 -9.28 -29.39
C PHE A 202 0.80 -8.02 -28.53
N ALA A 203 -0.33 -7.32 -28.63
CA ALA A 203 -0.71 -6.27 -27.69
C ALA A 203 -1.19 -6.91 -26.38
N PHE A 204 -0.70 -6.43 -25.24
CA PHE A 204 -1.31 -6.74 -23.95
C PHE A 204 -2.79 -6.37 -23.99
N ALA A 205 -3.65 -7.09 -23.27
CA ALA A 205 -5.07 -6.79 -23.22
C ALA A 205 -5.61 -7.06 -21.83
N ASP A 206 -5.62 -6.01 -21.00
CA ASP A 206 -6.46 -6.01 -19.80
C ASP A 206 -7.90 -5.72 -20.24
N GLN A 207 -8.84 -6.49 -19.71
CA GLN A 207 -10.27 -6.33 -19.96
C GLN A 207 -11.00 -6.11 -18.65
N THR A 208 -11.85 -5.09 -18.61
CA THR A 208 -12.77 -4.87 -17.49
C THR A 208 -14.19 -5.00 -17.99
N PHE A 209 -14.97 -5.80 -17.28
CA PHE A 209 -16.38 -6.01 -17.54
C PHE A 209 -17.18 -5.24 -16.49
N TYR A 210 -18.22 -4.56 -16.95
CA TYR A 210 -19.10 -3.75 -16.10
C TYR A 210 -20.51 -4.32 -16.08
N ASP A 211 -21.23 -4.13 -14.98
CA ASP A 211 -22.67 -4.34 -14.93
C ASP A 211 -23.45 -3.19 -15.56
N GLY A 212 -24.78 -3.28 -15.58
CA GLY A 212 -25.68 -2.27 -16.13
C GLY A 212 -25.68 -0.92 -15.41
N PHE A 213 -25.05 -0.84 -14.23
CA PHE A 213 -24.82 0.40 -13.50
C PHE A 213 -23.42 0.98 -13.75
N GLY A 214 -22.65 0.38 -14.65
CA GLY A 214 -21.29 0.81 -14.98
C GLY A 214 -20.28 0.47 -13.88
N ARG A 215 -20.57 -0.49 -12.99
CA ARG A 215 -19.65 -0.93 -11.93
C ARG A 215 -18.82 -2.11 -12.40
N PRO A 216 -17.51 -2.17 -12.11
CA PRO A 216 -16.65 -3.27 -12.54
C PRO A 216 -17.02 -4.57 -11.81
N ILE A 217 -17.44 -5.59 -12.55
CA ILE A 217 -17.81 -6.92 -11.99
C ILE A 217 -16.75 -7.99 -12.25
N GLN A 218 -15.86 -7.75 -13.21
CA GLN A 218 -14.76 -8.65 -13.51
C GLN A 218 -13.59 -7.88 -14.13
N THR A 219 -12.37 -8.17 -13.69
CA THR A 219 -11.14 -7.75 -14.35
C THR A 219 -10.39 -8.97 -14.84
N ARG A 220 -9.83 -8.89 -16.04
CA ARG A 220 -9.13 -9.97 -16.69
C ARG A 220 -7.84 -9.49 -17.33
N SER A 221 -6.73 -10.13 -16.95
CA SER A 221 -5.45 -9.94 -17.61
C SER A 221 -5.16 -11.15 -18.50
N LEU A 222 -5.04 -10.88 -19.80
CA LEU A 222 -4.83 -11.90 -20.83
C LEU A 222 -3.35 -12.22 -21.01
N TRP A 223 -3.08 -13.45 -21.46
CA TRP A 223 -1.76 -13.89 -21.94
C TRP A 223 -0.67 -13.96 -20.86
N HIS A 224 -1.05 -14.30 -19.63
CA HIS A 224 -0.13 -14.59 -18.53
C HIS A 224 0.76 -15.78 -18.90
N TRP A 225 2.08 -15.66 -18.75
CA TRP A 225 3.03 -16.71 -19.13
C TRP A 225 3.46 -17.50 -17.91
N VAL A 226 3.38 -18.83 -18.01
CA VAL A 226 3.92 -19.73 -16.99
C VAL A 226 5.17 -20.39 -17.55
N GLU A 227 6.29 -20.20 -16.86
CA GLU A 227 7.58 -20.79 -17.24
C GLU A 227 7.45 -22.30 -17.50
N GLY A 228 7.93 -22.73 -18.67
CA GLY A 228 7.90 -24.12 -19.10
C GLY A 228 6.58 -24.59 -19.74
N GLN A 229 5.58 -23.72 -19.91
CA GLN A 229 4.33 -24.07 -20.59
C GLN A 229 4.09 -23.28 -21.89
N SER A 230 3.44 -23.94 -22.84
CA SER A 230 3.03 -23.40 -24.15
C SER A 230 1.62 -22.79 -24.14
N LEU A 231 0.97 -22.74 -22.98
CA LEU A 231 -0.40 -22.25 -22.81
C LEU A 231 -0.39 -20.93 -22.06
N SER A 232 -0.99 -19.92 -22.67
CA SER A 232 -1.31 -18.65 -22.06
C SER A 232 -2.36 -18.85 -20.95
N ARG A 233 -2.22 -18.23 -19.77
CA ARG A 233 -3.26 -18.22 -18.74
C ARG A 233 -3.97 -16.86 -18.70
N GLU A 234 -5.16 -16.83 -18.11
CA GLU A 234 -5.88 -15.60 -17.82
C GLU A 234 -5.99 -15.43 -16.30
N ILE A 235 -5.63 -14.25 -15.78
CA ILE A 235 -5.84 -13.92 -14.36
C ILE A 235 -7.14 -13.14 -14.24
N ILE A 236 -8.04 -13.63 -13.39
CA ILE A 236 -9.40 -13.11 -13.27
C ILE A 236 -9.66 -12.72 -11.80
N SER A 237 -10.31 -11.59 -11.59
CA SER A 237 -10.95 -11.24 -10.31
C SER A 237 -12.41 -10.86 -10.54
N HIS A 238 -13.28 -11.26 -9.59
CA HIS A 238 -14.71 -11.01 -9.62
C HIS A 238 -15.13 -10.10 -8.46
N THR A 239 -16.08 -9.21 -8.74
CA THR A 239 -16.75 -8.41 -7.71
C THR A 239 -18.26 -8.58 -7.86
N ASN A 240 -18.91 -9.04 -6.79
CA ASN A 240 -20.34 -9.13 -6.68
C ASN A 240 -20.86 -7.95 -5.85
N TYR A 241 -21.89 -7.29 -6.36
CA TYR A 241 -22.59 -6.22 -5.65
C TYR A 241 -23.93 -6.70 -5.10
N GLY A 242 -24.31 -6.22 -3.92
CA GLY A 242 -25.65 -6.35 -3.39
C GLY A 242 -26.66 -5.44 -4.11
N ALA A 243 -27.93 -5.61 -3.75
CA ALA A 243 -29.09 -4.87 -4.23
C ALA A 243 -28.90 -3.34 -4.31
N ASN A 244 -28.22 -2.78 -3.31
CA ASN A 244 -27.97 -1.35 -3.12
C ASN A 244 -26.60 -0.91 -3.64
N GLY A 245 -25.88 -1.78 -4.35
CA GLY A 245 -24.59 -1.49 -4.97
C GLY A 245 -23.36 -1.57 -4.08
N GLN A 246 -23.51 -2.19 -2.92
CA GLN A 246 -22.39 -2.45 -2.00
C GLN A 246 -21.68 -3.74 -2.37
N VAL A 247 -20.37 -3.82 -2.15
CA VAL A 247 -19.60 -5.04 -2.46
C VAL A 247 -19.99 -6.14 -1.48
N SER A 248 -20.73 -7.15 -1.95
CA SER A 248 -21.11 -8.29 -1.11
C SER A 248 -20.01 -9.36 -1.07
N CYS A 249 -19.28 -9.50 -2.17
CA CYS A 249 -18.19 -10.46 -2.29
C CYS A 249 -17.16 -9.97 -3.31
N GLN A 250 -15.88 -10.14 -3.01
CA GLN A 250 -14.77 -9.89 -3.93
C GLN A 250 -13.81 -11.07 -3.91
N SER A 251 -13.56 -11.70 -5.06
CA SER A 251 -12.61 -12.81 -5.13
C SER A 251 -11.18 -12.28 -5.12
N THR A 252 -10.25 -13.04 -4.55
CA THR A 252 -8.84 -12.87 -4.87
C THR A 252 -8.64 -13.12 -6.37
N PRO A 253 -7.61 -12.53 -6.98
CA PRO A 253 -7.16 -12.96 -8.30
C PRO A 253 -6.91 -14.47 -8.34
N TYR A 254 -7.31 -15.12 -9.42
CA TYR A 254 -7.06 -16.55 -9.65
C TYR A 254 -6.82 -16.82 -11.14
N ASP A 255 -6.07 -17.89 -11.42
CA ASP A 255 -5.83 -18.33 -12.77
C ASP A 255 -6.97 -19.17 -13.37
N VAL A 256 -7.11 -19.05 -14.68
CA VAL A 256 -7.91 -19.96 -15.50
C VAL A 256 -7.04 -20.49 -16.63
N PRO A 257 -6.87 -21.83 -16.75
CA PRO A 257 -6.18 -22.42 -17.89
C PRO A 257 -6.90 -22.09 -19.20
N TYR A 258 -6.16 -21.62 -20.19
CA TYR A 258 -6.67 -21.49 -21.55
C TYR A 258 -6.75 -22.88 -22.19
N TYR A 259 -7.94 -23.49 -22.16
CA TYR A 259 -8.17 -24.81 -22.77
C TYR A 259 -8.03 -24.74 -24.29
N SER A 260 -7.24 -25.66 -24.87
CA SER A 260 -7.00 -25.82 -26.31
C SER A 260 -8.24 -26.10 -27.17
N ASP A 261 -9.38 -26.33 -26.53
CA ASP A 261 -10.60 -26.88 -27.11
C ASP A 261 -11.66 -25.78 -27.35
N GLN A 262 -11.40 -24.55 -26.87
CA GLN A 262 -12.15 -23.36 -27.25
C GLN A 262 -11.59 -22.85 -28.59
N PRO A 263 -12.44 -22.49 -29.58
CA PRO A 263 -11.98 -22.07 -30.89
C PRO A 263 -10.99 -20.90 -30.77
N LYS A 264 -9.76 -21.14 -31.27
CA LYS A 264 -8.61 -20.21 -31.32
C LYS A 264 -8.84 -18.96 -32.19
N THR A 265 -10.09 -18.62 -32.50
CA THR A 265 -10.44 -17.49 -33.34
C THR A 265 -10.55 -16.25 -32.48
N TRP A 266 -9.57 -15.37 -32.59
CA TRP A 266 -9.68 -14.03 -32.05
C TRP A 266 -10.88 -13.32 -32.71
N PRO A 267 -11.87 -12.80 -31.95
CA PRO A 267 -12.02 -12.85 -30.49
C PRO A 267 -13.05 -13.90 -30.04
N ALA A 268 -12.63 -14.92 -29.29
CA ALA A 268 -13.52 -15.94 -28.76
C ALA A 268 -13.13 -16.30 -27.32
N SER A 269 -13.64 -15.54 -26.35
CA SER A 269 -13.99 -16.09 -25.04
C SER A 269 -15.05 -15.18 -24.41
N PRO A 270 -16.28 -15.67 -24.14
CA PRO A 270 -17.34 -14.88 -23.50
C PRO A 270 -16.97 -14.56 -22.04
N PHE A 271 -17.63 -13.55 -21.45
CA PHE A 271 -17.66 -13.31 -20.00
C PHE A 271 -17.67 -14.65 -19.26
N TYR A 272 -16.76 -14.88 -18.33
CA TYR A 272 -16.75 -16.12 -17.55
C TYR A 272 -18.01 -16.19 -16.67
N THR A 273 -19.05 -16.82 -17.21
CA THR A 273 -20.37 -17.02 -16.57
C THR A 273 -20.33 -18.07 -15.46
N ALA A 274 -19.22 -18.78 -15.32
CA ALA A 274 -19.08 -19.85 -14.34
C ALA A 274 -18.88 -19.26 -12.93
N SER A 275 -20.01 -18.99 -12.27
CA SER A 275 -20.24 -19.28 -10.85
C SER A 275 -19.40 -18.51 -9.81
N ASN A 276 -19.97 -17.40 -9.35
CA ASN A 276 -19.92 -16.80 -8.00
C ASN A 276 -18.55 -16.71 -7.34
N CYS A 277 -18.19 -15.48 -6.96
CA CYS A 277 -17.14 -15.15 -5.99
C CYS A 277 -16.98 -16.19 -4.84
N GLY A 278 -18.06 -16.84 -4.38
CA GLY A 278 -18.04 -17.90 -3.36
C GLY A 278 -17.27 -19.20 -3.64
N ASN A 279 -16.90 -19.53 -4.89
CA ASN A 279 -16.14 -20.76 -5.21
C ASN A 279 -14.61 -20.55 -5.28
N LYS A 280 -14.17 -19.31 -5.14
CA LYS A 280 -12.76 -18.92 -5.15
C LYS A 280 -12.44 -18.29 -3.79
N PRO A 281 -11.16 -18.21 -3.36
CA PRO A 281 -10.82 -17.45 -2.16
C PRO A 281 -11.36 -16.02 -2.31
N HIS A 282 -12.04 -15.50 -1.30
CA HIS A 282 -12.79 -14.26 -1.44
C HIS A 282 -13.00 -13.55 -0.11
N THR A 283 -13.17 -12.24 -0.19
CA THR A 283 -13.68 -11.42 0.92
C THR A 283 -15.18 -11.29 0.80
N THR A 284 -15.94 -11.58 1.86
CA THR A 284 -17.37 -11.24 1.95
C THR A 284 -17.60 -10.07 2.89
N SER A 285 -18.63 -9.28 2.62
CA SER A 285 -19.07 -8.20 3.51
C SER A 285 -20.59 -8.24 3.69
N THR A 286 -21.04 -8.14 4.94
CA THR A 286 -22.45 -7.94 5.30
C THR A 286 -22.66 -6.51 5.76
N TYR A 287 -23.88 -5.99 5.59
CA TYR A 287 -24.19 -4.59 5.87
C TYR A 287 -25.50 -4.46 6.65
N ASP A 288 -25.63 -3.36 7.39
CA ASP A 288 -26.92 -2.95 7.94
C ASP A 288 -27.78 -2.20 6.91
N ALA A 289 -29.00 -1.80 7.30
CA ALA A 289 -29.92 -1.08 6.42
C ALA A 289 -29.45 0.33 6.01
N LEU A 290 -28.45 0.90 6.70
CA LEU A 290 -27.82 2.18 6.35
C LEU A 290 -26.59 2.00 5.47
N GLY A 291 -26.24 0.75 5.15
CA GLY A 291 -25.11 0.42 4.31
C GLY A 291 -23.76 0.41 5.03
N ARG A 292 -23.74 0.33 6.36
CA ARG A 292 -22.49 0.21 7.12
C ARG A 292 -22.10 -1.26 7.26
N PRO A 293 -20.81 -1.62 7.17
CA PRO A 293 -20.39 -3.02 7.26
C PRO A 293 -20.68 -3.58 8.65
N LEU A 294 -21.24 -4.79 8.76
CA LEU A 294 -21.46 -5.53 10.00
C LEU A 294 -20.39 -6.60 10.22
N THR A 295 -20.01 -7.29 9.16
CA THR A 295 -18.93 -8.28 9.17
C THR A 295 -18.18 -8.19 7.85
N VAL A 296 -16.85 -8.20 7.92
CA VAL A 296 -15.96 -8.39 6.77
C VAL A 296 -15.16 -9.66 7.03
N THR A 297 -15.36 -10.68 6.20
CA THR A 297 -14.68 -11.98 6.33
C THR A 297 -13.72 -12.15 5.17
N GLY A 298 -12.44 -12.33 5.47
CA GLY A 298 -11.40 -12.54 4.48
C GLY A 298 -11.43 -13.94 3.83
N PRO A 299 -10.58 -14.18 2.81
CA PRO A 299 -10.46 -15.47 2.12
C PRO A 299 -10.04 -16.63 3.02
N ASP A 300 -9.45 -16.31 4.17
CA ASP A 300 -9.02 -17.23 5.22
C ASP A 300 -10.13 -17.59 6.21
N GLY A 301 -11.32 -17.00 6.07
CA GLY A 301 -12.44 -17.17 7.00
C GLY A 301 -12.33 -16.31 8.26
N ASN A 302 -11.25 -15.55 8.45
CA ASN A 302 -11.11 -14.64 9.57
C ASN A 302 -12.00 -13.42 9.37
N ALA A 303 -12.72 -13.02 10.41
CA ALA A 303 -13.75 -12.00 10.32
C ALA A 303 -13.48 -10.82 11.26
N THR A 304 -13.61 -9.61 10.72
CA THR A 304 -13.75 -8.38 11.53
C THR A 304 -15.23 -8.04 11.64
N ASN A 305 -15.72 -7.88 12.87
CA ASN A 305 -17.12 -7.58 13.16
C ASN A 305 -17.26 -6.14 13.67
N TYR A 306 -18.34 -5.48 13.25
CA TYR A 306 -18.65 -4.09 13.55
C TYR A 306 -20.00 -4.01 14.23
N PHE A 307 -20.04 -3.29 15.35
CA PHE A 307 -21.28 -3.07 16.11
C PHE A 307 -21.52 -1.59 16.31
N TYR A 308 -22.67 -1.10 15.86
CA TYR A 308 -23.02 0.32 15.89
C TYR A 308 -24.08 0.62 16.94
N TYR A 309 -23.83 1.66 17.74
CA TYR A 309 -24.73 2.09 18.80
C TYR A 309 -24.79 3.62 18.84
N ILE A 310 -25.89 4.15 19.35
CA ILE A 310 -25.94 5.52 19.87
C ILE A 310 -25.88 5.40 21.39
N VAL A 311 -24.90 6.07 22.00
CA VAL A 311 -24.62 5.94 23.43
C VAL A 311 -24.51 7.31 24.09
N ASN A 312 -24.73 7.33 25.40
CA ASN A 312 -24.50 8.48 26.27
C ASN A 312 -23.50 8.19 27.40
N THR A 313 -22.62 7.20 27.19
CA THR A 313 -21.71 6.65 28.20
C THR A 313 -20.40 7.42 28.33
N VAL A 314 -20.10 8.31 27.38
CA VAL A 314 -18.89 9.13 27.37
C VAL A 314 -19.24 10.58 27.11
N THR A 315 -18.50 11.50 27.72
CA THR A 315 -18.57 12.94 27.42
C THR A 315 -17.24 13.41 26.84
N VAL A 316 -17.29 14.14 25.73
CA VAL A 316 -16.15 14.81 25.09
C VAL A 316 -16.61 16.20 24.69
N ASP A 317 -15.87 17.24 25.06
CA ASP A 317 -16.21 18.64 24.73
C ASP A 317 -17.63 19.03 25.20
N GLY A 318 -18.02 18.56 26.39
CA GLY A 318 -19.35 18.78 26.94
C GLY A 318 -20.50 18.07 26.19
N ARG A 319 -20.22 17.32 25.12
CA ARG A 319 -21.22 16.53 24.37
C ARG A 319 -21.21 15.10 24.87
N ASN A 320 -22.40 14.54 25.11
CA ASN A 320 -22.53 13.18 25.64
C ASN A 320 -23.20 12.19 24.68
N LEU A 321 -23.97 12.63 23.69
CA LEU A 321 -24.60 11.74 22.71
C LEU A 321 -23.62 11.44 21.57
N MET A 322 -23.14 10.20 21.50
CA MET A 322 -22.12 9.76 20.55
C MET A 322 -22.59 8.56 19.73
N ALA A 323 -22.11 8.46 18.49
CA ALA A 323 -22.18 7.22 17.72
C ALA A 323 -20.95 6.36 18.02
N LEU A 324 -21.17 5.20 18.64
CA LEU A 324 -20.15 4.21 18.99
C LEU A 324 -20.09 3.11 17.92
N THR A 325 -18.89 2.85 17.43
CA THR A 325 -18.55 1.66 16.63
C THR A 325 -17.58 0.79 17.42
N ASN A 326 -17.99 -0.41 17.82
CA ASN A 326 -17.06 -1.44 18.30
C ASN A 326 -16.53 -2.22 17.10
N ILE A 327 -15.22 -2.24 16.91
CA ILE A 327 -14.53 -3.03 15.88
C ILE A 327 -13.88 -4.21 16.59
N LYS A 328 -14.34 -5.43 16.28
CA LYS A 328 -13.86 -6.67 16.87
C LYS A 328 -13.09 -7.49 15.84
N ASP A 329 -11.82 -7.74 16.10
CA ASP A 329 -10.96 -8.52 15.21
C ASP A 329 -11.15 -10.05 15.36
N ALA A 330 -10.43 -10.82 14.54
CA ALA A 330 -10.51 -12.28 14.53
C ALA A 330 -9.82 -12.96 15.75
N ASN A 331 -9.03 -12.21 16.53
CA ASN A 331 -8.51 -12.63 17.83
C ASN A 331 -9.45 -12.28 18.99
N ASN A 332 -10.61 -11.68 18.70
CA ASN A 332 -11.60 -11.16 19.65
C ASN A 332 -11.16 -9.92 20.44
N HIS A 333 -10.13 -9.19 20.01
CA HIS A 333 -9.81 -7.88 20.56
C HIS A 333 -10.80 -6.82 20.05
N ILE A 334 -11.03 -5.77 20.84
CA ILE A 334 -11.97 -4.70 20.50
C ILE A 334 -11.28 -3.33 20.53
N THR A 335 -11.55 -2.52 19.51
CA THR A 335 -11.33 -1.08 19.55
C THR A 335 -12.65 -0.33 19.43
N GLN A 336 -12.82 0.76 20.17
CA GLN A 336 -14.06 1.52 20.23
C GLN A 336 -13.88 2.91 19.63
N HIS A 337 -14.63 3.23 18.58
CA HIS A 337 -14.63 4.55 17.95
C HIS A 337 -15.90 5.30 18.33
N PHE A 338 -15.75 6.50 18.87
CA PHE A 338 -16.85 7.39 19.20
C PHE A 338 -16.80 8.59 18.26
N THR A 339 -17.89 8.82 17.53
CA THR A 339 -18.04 9.96 16.63
C THR A 339 -19.12 10.90 17.14
N ASN A 340 -18.93 12.20 16.90
CA ASN A 340 -19.90 13.22 17.25
C ASN A 340 -21.04 13.28 16.21
N SER A 341 -22.03 14.15 16.44
CA SER A 341 -23.18 14.33 15.54
C SER A 341 -22.85 14.88 14.14
N LEU A 342 -21.62 15.37 13.93
CA LEU A 342 -21.11 15.82 12.62
C LEU A 342 -20.33 14.71 11.90
N GLY A 343 -20.22 13.51 12.50
CA GLY A 343 -19.44 12.40 11.96
C GLY A 343 -17.93 12.52 12.19
N GLN A 344 -17.46 13.50 12.95
CA GLN A 344 -16.05 13.64 13.29
C GLN A 344 -15.67 12.67 14.42
N MET A 345 -14.46 12.13 14.38
CA MET A 345 -13.93 11.25 15.42
C MET A 345 -13.77 12.03 16.71
N ALA A 346 -14.50 11.70 17.77
CA ALA A 346 -14.42 12.41 19.06
C ALA A 346 -13.52 11.67 20.06
N MET A 347 -13.51 10.34 20.01
CA MET A 347 -12.65 9.52 20.87
C MET A 347 -12.40 8.15 20.27
N VAL A 348 -11.17 7.65 20.41
CA VAL A 348 -10.84 6.24 20.26
C VAL A 348 -10.50 5.68 21.64
N ARG A 349 -11.09 4.53 21.99
CA ARG A 349 -10.79 3.80 23.22
C ARG A 349 -10.24 2.43 22.90
N GLU A 350 -9.06 2.19 23.43
CA GLU A 350 -8.37 0.90 23.40
C GLU A 350 -8.90 0.03 24.53
N VAL A 351 -9.10 -1.27 24.27
CA VAL A 351 -9.70 -2.22 25.21
C VAL A 351 -8.84 -3.47 25.29
N SER A 352 -8.64 -3.96 26.51
CA SER A 352 -7.86 -5.16 26.81
C SER A 352 -8.76 -6.36 27.12
N GLY A 353 -8.22 -7.57 26.87
CA GLY A 353 -8.92 -8.85 27.08
C GLY A 353 -9.76 -9.29 25.88
N THR A 354 -10.38 -10.46 25.99
CA THR A 354 -11.20 -11.08 24.93
C THR A 354 -12.65 -11.38 25.37
N ASP A 355 -12.90 -11.50 26.68
CA ASP A 355 -14.19 -11.41 27.42
C ASP A 355 -13.92 -11.90 28.86
N PRO A 356 -14.16 -11.11 29.94
CA PRO A 356 -14.69 -9.75 29.96
C PRO A 356 -13.66 -8.70 29.52
N TYR A 357 -14.15 -7.70 28.81
CA TYR A 357 -13.35 -6.60 28.30
C TYR A 357 -13.07 -5.54 29.37
N THR A 358 -11.86 -4.96 29.36
CA THR A 358 -11.45 -3.87 30.27
C THR A 358 -10.87 -2.70 29.49
N ASN A 359 -11.43 -1.50 29.66
CA ASN A 359 -10.92 -0.29 29.01
C ASN A 359 -9.44 -0.07 29.39
N TYR A 360 -8.60 0.23 28.40
CA TYR A 360 -7.16 0.33 28.56
C TYR A 360 -6.67 1.79 28.55
N ALA A 361 -6.98 2.54 27.48
CA ALA A 361 -6.63 3.95 27.30
C ALA A 361 -7.64 4.67 26.40
N ASP A 362 -7.71 6.00 26.52
CA ASP A 362 -8.53 6.86 25.67
C ASP A 362 -7.66 7.88 24.92
N THR A 363 -7.99 8.12 23.65
CA THR A 363 -7.49 9.26 22.85
C THR A 363 -8.68 10.08 22.39
N ARG A 364 -8.75 11.35 22.79
CA ARG A 364 -9.83 12.29 22.45
C ARG A 364 -9.37 13.32 21.45
N TYR A 365 -10.28 13.72 20.57
CA TYR A 365 -10.06 14.65 19.48
C TYR A 365 -11.05 15.80 19.63
N TYR A 366 -10.54 17.02 19.52
CA TYR A 366 -11.29 18.26 19.62
C TYR A 366 -11.12 19.04 18.32
N TYR A 367 -12.16 19.77 17.97
CA TYR A 367 -12.23 20.49 16.71
C TYR A 367 -12.66 21.93 16.96
N ASP A 368 -12.09 22.84 16.18
CA ASP A 368 -12.55 24.23 16.13
C ASP A 368 -13.95 24.35 15.48
N GLU A 369 -14.50 25.56 15.46
CA GLU A 369 -15.82 25.83 14.87
C GLU A 369 -15.88 25.58 13.35
N ALA A 370 -14.73 25.62 12.66
CA ALA A 370 -14.61 25.32 11.23
C ALA A 370 -14.44 23.82 10.95
N GLY A 371 -14.30 23.00 12.01
CA GLY A 371 -14.13 21.55 11.93
C GLY A 371 -12.69 21.09 11.74
N ASN A 372 -11.69 21.97 11.91
CA ASN A 372 -10.29 21.57 11.91
C ASN A 372 -9.94 20.92 13.25
N LEU A 373 -9.11 19.87 13.22
CA LEU A 373 -8.63 19.19 14.44
C LEU A 373 -7.65 20.10 15.19
N ASP A 374 -8.08 20.79 16.23
CA ASP A 374 -7.25 21.74 16.97
C ASP A 374 -6.55 21.11 18.18
N GLU A 375 -6.99 19.93 18.61
CA GLU A 375 -6.40 19.27 19.76
C GLU A 375 -6.62 17.75 19.83
N VAL A 376 -5.57 17.03 20.24
CA VAL A 376 -5.61 15.60 20.57
C VAL A 376 -5.06 15.37 21.97
N ARG A 377 -5.75 14.55 22.77
CA ARG A 377 -5.35 14.23 24.15
C ARG A 377 -5.43 12.75 24.47
N GLN A 378 -4.39 12.22 25.10
CA GLN A 378 -4.33 10.82 25.57
C GLN A 378 -4.51 10.75 27.08
N SER A 379 -5.27 9.78 27.58
CA SER A 379 -5.55 9.63 29.02
C SER A 379 -5.73 8.19 29.46
N ASN A 380 -5.78 7.99 30.78
CA ASN A 380 -6.44 6.82 31.34
C ASN A 380 -7.92 6.81 30.93
N PRO A 381 -8.57 5.61 30.87
CA PRO A 381 -9.97 5.50 30.53
C PRO A 381 -10.85 6.32 31.47
N SER A 382 -11.76 7.11 30.90
CA SER A 382 -12.69 7.94 31.65
C SER A 382 -14.03 8.07 30.92
N SER A 383 -15.12 8.13 31.68
CA SER A 383 -16.46 8.37 31.13
C SER A 383 -16.73 9.86 30.87
N GLY A 384 -15.92 10.77 31.44
CA GLY A 384 -15.96 12.20 31.12
C GLY A 384 -14.59 12.73 30.73
N ASP A 385 -14.48 14.04 30.53
CA ASP A 385 -13.18 14.68 30.34
C ASP A 385 -12.31 14.47 31.60
N PRO A 386 -11.16 13.78 31.48
CA PRO A 386 -10.29 13.50 32.61
C PRO A 386 -9.64 14.78 33.15
N GLY A 387 -9.46 14.84 34.46
CA GLY A 387 -8.74 15.95 35.13
C GLY A 387 -7.21 15.88 34.97
N SER A 388 -6.67 14.82 34.35
CA SER A 388 -5.24 14.64 34.08
C SER A 388 -5.03 13.91 32.75
N TRP A 389 -4.06 14.39 31.98
CA TRP A 389 -3.74 13.91 30.63
C TRP A 389 -2.32 13.32 30.61
N LEU A 390 -2.15 12.23 29.85
CA LEU A 390 -0.86 11.59 29.65
C LEU A 390 -0.03 12.33 28.60
N ALA A 391 -0.68 12.77 27.52
CA ALA A 391 -0.08 13.53 26.43
C ALA A 391 -1.14 14.45 25.78
N ARG A 392 -0.69 15.55 25.18
CA ARG A 392 -1.54 16.59 24.59
C ARG A 392 -0.83 17.23 23.40
N THR A 393 -1.44 17.17 22.23
CA THR A 393 -1.02 17.89 21.04
C THR A 393 -2.06 18.96 20.72
N THR A 394 -1.62 20.18 20.41
CA THR A 394 -2.51 21.27 19.99
C THR A 394 -2.08 21.86 18.66
N MET A 395 -3.04 22.30 17.87
CA MET A 395 -2.86 22.88 16.56
C MET A 395 -3.69 24.16 16.45
N THR A 396 -3.21 25.11 15.65
CA THR A 396 -3.98 26.29 15.25
C THR A 396 -3.95 26.42 13.74
N TYR A 397 -4.97 27.07 13.19
CA TYR A 397 -5.19 27.19 11.77
C TYR A 397 -5.49 28.64 11.38
N ASP A 398 -5.20 28.99 10.14
CA ASP A 398 -5.73 30.21 9.53
C ASP A 398 -7.16 30.02 9.00
N GLY A 399 -7.77 31.09 8.48
CA GLY A 399 -9.13 31.06 7.95
C GLY A 399 -9.35 30.16 6.72
N PHE A 400 -8.28 29.59 6.14
CA PHE A 400 -8.35 28.61 5.05
C PHE A 400 -8.12 27.16 5.53
N GLY A 401 -8.02 26.94 6.84
CA GLY A 401 -7.77 25.62 7.42
C GLY A 401 -6.31 25.15 7.29
N ARG A 402 -5.37 26.06 7.01
CA ARG A 402 -3.93 25.73 6.93
C ARG A 402 -3.31 25.87 8.32
N LYS A 403 -2.55 24.85 8.76
CA LYS A 403 -1.97 24.78 10.12
C LYS A 403 -0.92 25.87 10.33
N THR A 404 -1.12 26.79 11.26
CA THR A 404 -0.19 27.89 11.59
C THR A 404 0.71 27.59 12.79
N SER A 405 0.28 26.69 13.69
CA SER A 405 1.10 26.22 14.80
C SER A 405 0.74 24.80 15.17
N MET A 406 1.72 24.05 15.69
CA MET A 406 1.56 22.78 16.37
C MET A 406 2.40 22.81 17.65
N ASN A 407 1.85 22.38 18.77
CA ASN A 407 2.59 22.08 19.99
C ASN A 407 2.37 20.61 20.30
N ASP A 408 3.41 19.81 20.10
CA ASP A 408 3.41 18.35 20.24
C ASP A 408 4.23 17.95 21.48
N PRO A 409 3.80 16.91 22.23
CA PRO A 409 4.43 16.52 23.48
C PRO A 409 5.81 15.88 23.31
N ASP A 410 6.30 15.69 22.09
CA ASP A 410 7.67 15.26 21.81
C ASP A 410 8.42 16.19 20.86
N MET A 411 7.76 16.79 19.87
CA MET A 411 8.41 17.69 18.91
C MET A 411 8.50 19.15 19.38
N GLY A 412 7.83 19.49 20.50
CA GLY A 412 7.71 20.87 20.96
C GLY A 412 6.83 21.73 20.05
N VAL A 413 7.07 23.05 20.08
CA VAL A 413 6.28 24.04 19.33
C VAL A 413 6.88 24.30 17.95
N TRP A 414 6.09 24.04 16.91
CA TRP A 414 6.38 24.40 15.52
C TRP A 414 5.38 25.44 15.03
N THR A 415 5.85 26.40 14.22
CA THR A 415 4.98 27.40 13.57
C THR A 415 5.25 27.48 12.09
N TYR A 416 4.20 27.82 11.33
CA TYR A 416 4.19 27.83 9.88
C TYR A 416 3.56 29.13 9.38
N ALA A 417 4.08 29.66 8.28
CA ALA A 417 3.47 30.78 7.57
C ALA A 417 3.33 30.46 6.09
N TYR A 418 2.28 30.99 5.48
CA TYR A 418 1.95 30.75 4.09
C TYR A 418 1.80 32.06 3.32
N ASP A 419 2.11 32.03 2.04
CA ASP A 419 1.73 33.13 1.14
C ASP A 419 0.23 33.06 0.78
N ALA A 420 -0.20 34.02 -0.05
CA ALA A 420 -1.57 34.10 -0.53
C ALA A 420 -1.96 32.96 -1.49
N ALA A 421 -0.98 32.28 -2.11
CA ALA A 421 -1.21 31.15 -3.01
C ALA A 421 -1.29 29.80 -2.27
N GLY A 422 -0.91 29.76 -0.99
CA GLY A 422 -0.90 28.51 -0.20
C GLY A 422 0.48 27.90 0.00
N ASN A 423 1.54 28.51 -0.54
CA ASN A 423 2.88 27.97 -0.38
C ASN A 423 3.41 28.23 1.02
N LEU A 424 4.04 27.22 1.63
CA LEU A 424 4.70 27.36 2.92
C LEU A 424 5.92 28.26 2.77
N THR A 425 5.94 29.45 3.35
CA THR A 425 7.06 30.40 3.23
C THR A 425 8.02 30.36 4.40
N LYS A 426 7.55 29.92 5.57
CA LYS A 426 8.34 29.87 6.81
C LYS A 426 7.95 28.67 7.65
N GLN A 427 8.95 28.03 8.24
CA GLN A 427 8.83 27.03 9.29
C GLN A 427 9.79 27.42 10.42
N LEU A 428 9.31 27.41 11.66
CA LEU A 428 10.11 27.63 12.85
C LEU A 428 9.85 26.47 13.80
N ASP A 429 10.91 25.79 14.20
CA ASP A 429 10.84 24.63 15.09
C ASP A 429 10.98 24.98 16.57
N ALA A 430 11.03 23.96 17.43
CA ALA A 430 11.10 24.13 18.88
C ALA A 430 12.52 24.48 19.38
N ASN A 431 13.56 24.17 18.60
CA ASN A 431 14.94 24.64 18.84
C ASN A 431 15.11 26.13 18.50
N GLY A 432 14.15 26.71 17.79
CA GLY A 432 14.18 28.09 17.31
C GLY A 432 14.82 28.25 15.93
N ASP A 433 15.14 27.14 15.25
CA ASP A 433 15.69 27.16 13.91
C ASP A 433 14.59 27.52 12.90
N ARG A 434 14.92 28.48 12.03
CA ARG A 434 13.97 29.06 11.09
C ARG A 434 14.34 28.75 9.66
N LEU A 435 13.49 27.96 9.00
CA LEU A 435 13.58 27.67 7.59
C LEU A 435 12.67 28.58 6.79
N CYS A 436 13.19 29.07 5.68
CA CYS A 436 12.50 29.96 4.74
C CYS A 436 12.47 29.31 3.36
N PHE A 437 11.31 29.35 2.71
CA PHE A 437 11.08 28.75 1.40
C PHE A 437 10.62 29.83 0.41
N TYR A 438 11.22 29.81 -0.77
CA TYR A 438 10.94 30.78 -1.82
C TYR A 438 10.40 30.07 -3.05
N TYR A 439 9.47 30.72 -3.74
CA TYR A 439 8.78 30.16 -4.88
C TYR A 439 8.83 31.10 -6.07
N ASP A 440 8.78 30.55 -7.27
CA ASP A 440 8.53 31.32 -8.48
C ASP A 440 7.03 31.61 -8.69
N SER A 441 6.70 32.33 -9.76
CA SER A 441 5.31 32.69 -10.10
C SER A 441 4.43 31.50 -10.49
N LEU A 442 4.99 30.29 -10.63
CA LEU A 442 4.27 29.05 -10.88
C LEU A 442 4.16 28.18 -9.62
N ASN A 443 4.45 28.75 -8.44
CA ASN A 443 4.43 28.07 -7.14
C ASN A 443 5.43 26.92 -7.02
N ARG A 444 6.55 26.97 -7.77
CA ARG A 444 7.62 25.97 -7.67
C ARG A 444 8.71 26.47 -6.72
N LEU A 445 9.21 25.59 -5.85
CA LEU A 445 10.24 25.92 -4.87
C LEU A 445 11.55 26.33 -5.57
N THR A 446 12.05 27.54 -5.36
CA THR A 446 13.34 28.01 -5.92
C THR A 446 14.47 27.96 -4.91
N GLY A 447 14.17 27.91 -3.60
CA GLY A 447 15.20 27.71 -2.60
C GLY A 447 14.71 27.57 -1.16
N LYS A 448 15.56 26.95 -0.34
CA LYS A 448 15.41 26.71 1.09
C LYS A 448 16.60 27.35 1.81
N TYR A 449 16.32 28.13 2.85
CA TYR A 449 17.33 28.92 3.56
C TYR A 449 17.14 28.83 5.08
N HIS A 450 18.24 28.88 5.82
CA HIS A 450 18.25 29.04 7.27
C HIS A 450 18.42 30.51 7.67
N ASP A 451 17.43 31.08 8.35
CA ASP A 451 17.43 32.46 8.87
C ASP A 451 17.91 32.50 10.33
N ALA A 452 19.20 32.20 10.53
CA ALA A 452 19.85 32.20 11.84
C ALA A 452 19.79 33.56 12.56
N ALA A 453 19.80 34.65 11.78
CA ALA A 453 19.71 36.02 12.30
C ALA A 453 18.28 36.41 12.70
N GLN A 454 17.30 35.53 12.46
CA GLN A 454 15.91 35.70 12.83
C GLN A 454 15.26 36.95 12.17
N ASN A 455 15.73 37.36 10.99
CA ASN A 455 15.38 38.62 10.30
C ASN A 455 14.06 38.62 9.51
N GLY A 456 13.31 37.53 9.56
CA GLY A 456 11.96 37.44 9.01
C GLY A 456 11.94 36.83 7.62
N CYS A 457 12.91 35.98 7.29
CA CYS A 457 13.16 35.54 5.90
C CYS A 457 13.49 36.73 4.98
N ALA A 458 14.23 37.72 5.49
CA ALA A 458 14.80 38.81 4.72
C ALA A 458 16.25 38.50 4.28
N ASN A 459 16.82 39.32 3.38
CA ASN A 459 18.18 39.14 2.84
C ASN A 459 19.24 38.87 3.94
N GLY A 460 20.05 37.82 3.77
CA GLY A 460 21.12 37.44 4.70
C GLY A 460 21.02 36.02 5.29
N ALA A 461 19.99 35.25 4.93
CA ALA A 461 19.85 33.83 5.33
C ALA A 461 20.87 32.92 4.64
N VAL A 462 21.30 31.85 5.32
CA VAL A 462 22.24 30.85 4.77
C VAL A 462 21.48 29.93 3.83
N GLN A 463 21.91 29.84 2.57
CA GLN A 463 21.28 28.95 1.61
C GLN A 463 21.56 27.47 1.97
N LEU A 464 20.48 26.70 2.12
CA LEU A 464 20.53 25.25 2.32
C LEU A 464 20.38 24.51 1.00
N ALA A 465 19.38 24.91 0.19
CA ALA A 465 19.16 24.35 -1.14
C ALA A 465 18.63 25.41 -2.12
N ALA A 466 18.91 25.25 -3.40
CA ALA A 466 18.28 26.02 -4.48
C ALA A 466 17.99 25.14 -5.69
N TYR A 467 16.90 25.47 -6.38
CA TYR A 467 16.30 24.67 -7.43
C TYR A 467 16.17 25.50 -8.69
N THR A 468 16.58 24.93 -9.81
CA THR A 468 16.41 25.49 -11.14
C THR A 468 15.57 24.54 -11.97
N TYR A 469 14.67 25.07 -12.78
CA TYR A 469 13.75 24.30 -13.60
C TYR A 469 13.96 24.56 -15.09
N TYR A 470 13.66 23.57 -15.92
CA TYR A 470 13.64 23.74 -17.37
C TYR A 470 12.56 24.76 -17.81
N THR A 471 12.95 25.68 -18.70
CA THR A 471 12.07 26.67 -19.34
C THR A 471 11.74 26.33 -20.79
N SER A 472 12.42 25.34 -21.38
CA SER A 472 12.23 24.89 -22.75
C SER A 472 12.56 23.40 -22.90
N GLY A 473 12.09 22.79 -24.00
CA GLY A 473 12.34 21.38 -24.34
C GLY A 473 11.08 20.51 -24.17
N ALA A 474 10.77 19.70 -25.18
CA ALA A 474 9.63 18.78 -25.15
C ALA A 474 9.76 17.82 -23.95
N GLY A 475 8.70 17.66 -23.16
CA GLY A 475 8.69 16.82 -21.95
C GLY A 475 9.47 17.39 -20.76
N LYS A 476 10.25 18.47 -20.92
CA LYS A 476 11.15 19.02 -19.89
C LYS A 476 10.58 20.22 -19.14
N VAL A 477 9.86 21.11 -19.82
CA VAL A 477 9.35 22.37 -19.24
C VAL A 477 8.64 22.10 -17.91
N GLY A 478 9.04 22.81 -16.85
CA GLY A 478 8.46 22.62 -15.53
C GLY A 478 9.26 21.71 -14.59
N LYS A 479 10.08 20.80 -15.14
CA LYS A 479 10.82 19.79 -14.35
C LYS A 479 12.14 20.35 -13.78
N PRO A 480 12.61 19.82 -12.63
CA PRO A 480 13.91 20.19 -12.06
C PRO A 480 15.03 19.94 -13.06
N TYR A 481 15.86 20.95 -13.31
CA TYR A 481 17.10 20.82 -14.08
C TYR A 481 18.30 20.61 -13.16
N GLN A 482 18.34 21.38 -12.07
CA GLN A 482 19.48 21.40 -11.16
C GLN A 482 19.04 21.71 -9.74
N ILE A 483 19.68 21.05 -8.78
CA ILE A 483 19.53 21.30 -7.34
C ILE A 483 20.93 21.39 -6.74
N TYR A 484 21.24 22.40 -5.94
CA TYR A 484 22.49 22.42 -5.16
C TYR A 484 22.18 22.63 -3.69
N TRP A 485 22.81 21.82 -2.82
CA TRP A 485 22.57 21.78 -1.37
C TRP A 485 23.79 22.23 -0.55
N SER A 486 24.60 23.12 -1.13
CA SER A 486 25.69 23.77 -0.40
C SER A 486 25.97 25.16 -0.98
N SER A 487 26.75 25.96 -0.26
CA SER A 487 27.25 27.26 -0.75
C SER A 487 28.18 27.12 -1.96
N SER A 488 28.67 25.91 -2.27
CA SER A 488 29.52 25.60 -3.42
C SER A 488 28.75 24.80 -4.48
N SER A 489 28.26 25.50 -5.50
CA SER A 489 27.51 24.89 -6.63
C SER A 489 28.34 23.95 -7.50
N THR A 490 29.65 23.83 -7.27
CA THR A 490 30.53 22.91 -7.99
C THR A 490 30.83 21.62 -7.24
N GLN A 491 30.61 21.57 -5.92
CA GLN A 491 30.96 20.42 -5.09
C GLN A 491 29.78 19.53 -4.75
N ASN A 492 28.64 20.12 -4.38
CA ASN A 492 27.47 19.39 -3.91
C ASN A 492 26.23 19.86 -4.66
N LYS A 493 25.83 19.08 -5.67
CA LYS A 493 24.71 19.37 -6.57
C LYS A 493 24.20 18.13 -7.28
N GLU A 494 23.03 18.26 -7.86
CA GLU A 494 22.39 17.31 -8.75
C GLU A 494 21.99 18.00 -10.04
N THR A 495 22.04 17.26 -11.14
CA THR A 495 21.40 17.66 -12.40
C THR A 495 20.58 16.53 -12.98
N PHE A 496 19.50 16.90 -13.65
CA PHE A 496 18.54 15.96 -14.22
C PHE A 496 18.33 16.25 -15.70
N ASP A 497 18.18 15.18 -16.47
CA ASP A 497 17.70 15.26 -17.85
C ASP A 497 16.57 14.28 -18.11
N TYR A 498 15.68 14.65 -19.05
CA TYR A 498 14.48 13.91 -19.38
C TYR A 498 14.38 13.66 -20.89
N ASP A 499 13.65 12.63 -21.28
CA ASP A 499 13.26 12.44 -22.68
C ASP A 499 12.05 13.32 -23.07
N SER A 500 11.61 13.21 -24.33
CA SER A 500 10.46 13.97 -24.85
C SER A 500 9.12 13.63 -24.21
N LEU A 501 9.02 12.49 -23.52
CA LEU A 501 7.86 12.06 -22.74
C LEU A 501 7.97 12.51 -21.26
N GLY A 502 9.07 13.17 -20.90
CA GLY A 502 9.30 13.69 -19.55
C GLY A 502 9.78 12.64 -18.55
N ARG A 503 10.26 11.48 -19.03
CA ARG A 503 10.85 10.43 -18.18
C ARG A 503 12.32 10.74 -17.92
N LEU A 504 12.79 10.48 -16.69
CA LEU A 504 14.16 10.77 -16.28
C LEU A 504 15.15 9.85 -17.03
N ILE A 505 16.10 10.41 -17.76
CA ILE A 505 17.14 9.66 -18.49
C ILE A 505 18.53 9.80 -17.89
N ILE A 506 18.80 10.91 -17.17
CA ILE A 506 20.08 11.18 -16.52
C ILE A 506 19.81 11.84 -15.17
N HIS A 507 20.49 11.35 -14.14
CA HIS A 507 20.61 11.97 -12.83
C HIS A 507 22.09 11.97 -12.45
N ASP A 508 22.74 13.11 -12.56
CA ASP A 508 24.08 13.32 -12.04
C ASP A 508 24.01 13.80 -10.60
N ARG A 509 24.93 13.32 -9.77
CA ARG A 509 25.12 13.73 -8.39
C ARG A 509 26.59 13.98 -8.10
N TRP A 510 26.90 15.20 -7.69
CA TRP A 510 28.22 15.59 -7.19
C TRP A 510 28.22 15.59 -5.68
N VAL A 511 29.19 14.89 -5.09
CA VAL A 511 29.45 14.92 -3.64
C VAL A 511 30.93 15.21 -3.44
N ASP A 512 31.25 16.31 -2.76
CA ASP A 512 32.61 16.84 -2.62
C ASP A 512 33.36 16.96 -3.97
N GLY A 513 32.63 17.32 -5.03
CA GLY A 513 33.17 17.48 -6.39
C GLY A 513 33.38 16.18 -7.18
N ARG A 514 33.08 15.01 -6.60
CA ARG A 514 33.10 13.71 -7.30
C ARG A 514 31.76 13.49 -8.01
N ASN A 515 31.77 13.30 -9.32
CA ASN A 515 30.54 13.05 -10.09
C ASN A 515 30.17 11.56 -10.12
N TYR A 516 28.90 11.28 -9.88
CA TYR A 516 28.27 9.98 -10.10
C TYR A 516 27.07 10.20 -11.01
N GLU A 517 26.93 9.41 -12.06
CA GLU A 517 25.78 9.50 -12.97
C GLU A 517 24.95 8.23 -12.86
N MET A 518 23.62 8.39 -12.78
CA MET A 518 22.68 7.32 -13.09
C MET A 518 21.95 7.67 -14.38
N SER A 519 22.03 6.79 -15.37
CA SER A 519 21.37 6.97 -16.66
C SER A 519 20.52 5.77 -17.07
N TYR A 520 19.50 6.03 -17.89
CA TYR A 520 18.55 5.04 -18.38
C TYR A 520 18.54 5.08 -19.91
N ALA A 521 19.01 4.00 -20.55
CA ALA A 521 19.19 3.98 -22.01
C ALA A 521 17.91 3.60 -22.79
N GLY A 522 16.88 3.10 -22.10
CA GLY A 522 15.64 2.67 -22.73
C GLY A 522 14.51 2.48 -21.74
N PHE A 523 13.29 2.56 -22.27
CA PHE A 523 12.05 2.27 -21.56
C PHE A 523 11.19 1.37 -22.42
N ASP A 524 10.40 0.52 -21.79
CA ASP A 524 9.34 -0.19 -22.48
C ASP A 524 8.11 0.70 -22.72
N ALA A 525 7.07 0.15 -23.35
CA ALA A 525 5.82 0.87 -23.62
C ALA A 525 5.02 1.22 -22.34
N LEU A 526 5.40 0.67 -21.19
CA LEU A 526 4.85 0.99 -19.87
C LEU A 526 5.68 2.03 -19.12
N HIS A 527 6.65 2.66 -19.80
CA HIS A 527 7.55 3.67 -19.24
C HIS A 527 8.42 3.12 -18.11
N ARG A 528 8.66 1.80 -18.10
CA ARG A 528 9.56 1.14 -17.15
C ARG A 528 10.97 1.08 -17.74
N PRO A 529 12.03 1.42 -16.98
CA PRO A 529 13.39 1.41 -17.51
C PRO A 529 13.87 0.00 -17.87
N THR A 530 14.29 -0.23 -19.11
CA THR A 530 14.86 -1.53 -19.55
C THR A 530 16.35 -1.65 -19.28
N SER A 531 16.97 -0.54 -18.85
CA SER A 531 18.36 -0.51 -18.42
C SER A 531 18.60 0.62 -17.43
N ARG A 532 19.57 0.41 -16.54
CA ARG A 532 20.10 1.40 -15.60
C ARG A 532 21.62 1.31 -15.64
N THR A 533 22.28 2.42 -15.93
CA THR A 533 23.74 2.53 -15.95
C THR A 533 24.18 3.43 -14.81
N ILE A 534 25.19 3.01 -14.06
CA ILE A 534 25.89 3.85 -13.09
C ILE A 534 27.27 4.18 -13.65
N MET A 535 27.62 5.47 -13.71
CA MET A 535 28.99 5.93 -14.00
C MET A 535 29.68 6.35 -12.70
N TYR A 536 30.92 5.89 -12.53
CA TYR A 536 31.78 6.22 -11.39
C TYR A 536 32.63 7.46 -11.66
N PRO A 537 33.25 8.09 -10.63
CA PRO A 537 34.07 9.27 -10.81
C PRO A 537 35.30 9.07 -11.73
N ASN A 538 35.72 7.83 -11.94
CA ASN A 538 36.82 7.50 -12.86
C ASN A 538 36.36 7.28 -14.32
N GLY A 539 35.07 7.45 -14.62
CA GLY A 539 34.46 7.25 -15.94
C GLY A 539 34.10 5.80 -16.27
N ASN A 540 34.43 4.83 -15.41
CA ASN A 540 33.97 3.44 -15.61
C ASN A 540 32.46 3.35 -15.34
N THR A 541 31.79 2.46 -16.06
CA THR A 541 30.34 2.28 -15.96
C THR A 541 29.97 0.85 -15.60
N GLU A 542 28.81 0.68 -14.98
CA GLU A 542 28.15 -0.61 -14.80
C GLU A 542 26.69 -0.50 -15.21
N GLN A 543 26.33 -1.24 -16.27
CA GLN A 543 24.98 -1.26 -16.82
C GLN A 543 24.26 -2.54 -16.38
N LEU A 544 23.10 -2.34 -15.75
CA LEU A 544 22.12 -3.37 -15.45
C LEU A 544 21.05 -3.35 -16.55
N ASN A 545 20.83 -4.49 -17.20
CA ASN A 545 19.70 -4.71 -18.08
C ASN A 545 18.56 -5.34 -17.27
N ILE A 546 17.36 -4.81 -17.45
CA ILE A 546 16.14 -5.25 -16.77
C ILE A 546 15.17 -5.70 -17.85
N THR A 547 14.69 -6.93 -17.75
CA THR A 547 13.58 -7.38 -18.58
C THR A 547 12.33 -7.50 -17.73
N TYR A 548 11.20 -7.28 -18.37
CA TYR A 548 9.90 -7.40 -17.77
C TYR A 548 9.12 -8.46 -18.54
N ASP A 549 8.29 -9.21 -17.83
CA ASP A 549 7.24 -10.04 -18.42
C ASP A 549 5.87 -9.40 -18.13
N HIS A 550 4.81 -10.18 -18.24
CA HIS A 550 3.46 -9.72 -17.97
C HIS A 550 3.20 -9.58 -16.46
N GLU A 551 3.97 -10.30 -15.66
CA GLU A 551 3.83 -10.43 -14.22
C GLU A 551 4.60 -9.33 -13.46
N GLY A 552 5.68 -8.81 -14.06
CA GLY A 552 6.46 -7.73 -13.47
C GLY A 552 7.88 -7.67 -14.01
N GLU A 553 8.84 -7.45 -13.10
CA GLU A 553 10.26 -7.67 -13.39
C GLU A 553 10.49 -9.17 -13.59
N ASN A 554 11.25 -9.55 -14.62
CA ASN A 554 11.49 -10.95 -14.95
C ASN A 554 12.95 -11.33 -14.78
N SER A 555 13.87 -10.57 -15.38
CA SER A 555 15.30 -10.92 -15.32
C SER A 555 16.20 -9.71 -15.19
N LEU A 556 17.36 -9.95 -14.58
CA LEU A 556 18.40 -8.95 -14.31
C LEU A 556 19.74 -9.48 -14.80
N ALA A 557 20.44 -8.69 -15.63
CA ALA A 557 21.77 -9.06 -16.11
C ALA A 557 22.70 -7.85 -16.19
N VAL A 558 23.95 -8.02 -15.78
CA VAL A 558 24.98 -6.99 -15.99
C VAL A 558 25.47 -7.08 -17.44
N GLN A 559 25.50 -5.96 -18.15
CA GLN A 559 25.89 -5.91 -19.56
C GLN A 559 27.30 -6.48 -19.77
N GLY A 560 27.43 -7.44 -20.71
CA GLY A 560 28.71 -8.11 -20.99
C GLY A 560 29.25 -8.96 -19.85
N GLY A 561 28.45 -9.20 -18.80
CA GLY A 561 28.85 -9.84 -17.55
C GLY A 561 27.94 -10.99 -17.15
N SER A 562 27.62 -11.05 -15.85
CA SER A 562 26.83 -12.13 -15.24
C SER A 562 25.34 -11.87 -15.33
N THR A 563 24.56 -12.91 -15.64
CA THR A 563 23.14 -12.95 -15.28
C THR A 563 23.03 -12.99 -13.76
N LEU A 564 22.20 -12.11 -13.18
CA LEU A 564 21.95 -12.05 -11.75
C LEU A 564 20.65 -12.78 -11.40
N VAL A 565 19.61 -12.54 -12.18
CA VAL A 565 18.32 -13.21 -12.06
C VAL A 565 17.95 -13.71 -13.44
N GLU A 566 17.72 -15.01 -13.55
CA GLU A 566 17.36 -15.68 -14.81
C GLU A 566 15.87 -15.51 -15.11
N ALA A 567 15.03 -15.66 -14.08
CA ALA A 567 13.58 -15.49 -14.16
C ALA A 567 12.99 -15.23 -12.77
N ILE A 568 11.85 -14.54 -12.73
CA ILE A 568 11.01 -14.37 -11.53
C ILE A 568 9.63 -14.94 -11.86
N GLY A 569 9.10 -15.74 -10.95
CA GLY A 569 7.74 -16.26 -11.08
C GLY A 569 6.85 -15.64 -10.02
N TYR A 570 5.62 -15.30 -10.38
CA TYR A 570 4.60 -14.78 -9.47
C TYR A 570 3.44 -15.78 -9.34
N ASN A 571 2.65 -15.68 -8.27
CA ASN A 571 1.35 -16.32 -8.18
C ASN A 571 0.26 -15.40 -8.73
N ASP A 572 -0.98 -15.90 -8.81
CA ASP A 572 -2.11 -15.17 -9.40
C ASP A 572 -2.44 -13.86 -8.66
N MET A 573 -2.08 -13.76 -7.38
CA MET A 573 -2.20 -12.55 -6.56
C MET A 573 -1.07 -11.53 -6.79
N GLY A 574 -0.13 -11.81 -7.70
CA GLY A 574 1.04 -10.96 -7.96
C GLY A 574 2.13 -11.06 -6.89
N GLN A 575 2.09 -12.06 -6.02
CA GLN A 575 3.12 -12.29 -5.01
C GLN A 575 4.28 -13.11 -5.62
N ILE A 576 5.52 -12.80 -5.26
CA ILE A 576 6.69 -13.53 -5.75
C ILE A 576 6.59 -14.99 -5.30
N LYS A 577 6.63 -15.93 -6.24
CA LYS A 577 6.61 -17.38 -6.01
C LYS A 577 8.00 -17.99 -6.11
N ARG A 578 8.84 -17.48 -7.00
CA ARG A 578 10.24 -17.89 -7.13
C ARG A 578 11.13 -16.79 -7.71
N VAL A 579 12.42 -16.86 -7.41
CA VAL A 579 13.48 -16.08 -8.03
C VAL A 579 14.61 -17.05 -8.40
N ALA A 580 14.80 -17.29 -9.70
CA ALA A 580 15.89 -18.12 -10.22
C ALA A 580 17.14 -17.25 -10.37
N LEU A 581 18.18 -17.56 -9.60
CA LEU A 581 19.41 -16.77 -9.51
C LEU A 581 20.47 -17.30 -10.49
N GLY A 582 21.32 -16.42 -11.00
CA GLY A 582 22.40 -16.77 -11.92
C GLY A 582 23.56 -17.59 -11.32
N ASN A 583 23.41 -18.15 -10.11
CA ASN A 583 24.34 -19.09 -9.48
C ASN A 583 23.78 -20.52 -9.36
N ASN A 584 22.75 -20.85 -10.15
CA ASN A 584 22.02 -22.14 -10.13
C ASN A 584 21.25 -22.42 -8.83
N LEU A 585 21.02 -21.40 -8.01
CA LEU A 585 20.10 -21.46 -6.88
C LEU A 585 18.76 -20.82 -7.27
N THR A 586 17.69 -21.31 -6.66
CA THR A 586 16.36 -20.72 -6.77
C THR A 586 15.83 -20.48 -5.37
N THR A 587 15.35 -19.26 -5.11
CA THR A 587 14.60 -18.93 -3.89
C THR A 587 13.12 -19.08 -4.16
N TRP A 588 12.44 -19.87 -3.35
CA TRP A 588 11.00 -20.17 -3.45
C TRP A 588 10.26 -19.58 -2.27
N TYR A 589 9.06 -19.06 -2.55
CA TYR A 589 8.16 -18.45 -1.58
C TYR A 589 6.84 -19.23 -1.57
N GLY A 590 6.54 -19.84 -0.42
CA GLY A 590 5.32 -20.62 -0.21
C GLY A 590 4.25 -19.78 0.48
N TYR A 591 3.01 -19.80 -0.04
CA TYR A 591 1.85 -19.11 0.53
C TYR A 591 0.77 -20.12 0.96
N LEU A 592 0.09 -19.86 2.08
CA LEU A 592 -0.98 -20.71 2.61
C LEU A 592 -2.19 -20.70 1.64
N GLY A 593 -2.84 -21.85 1.47
CA GLY A 593 -4.03 -22.01 0.62
C GLY A 593 -3.77 -22.30 -0.87
N TYR A 594 -2.51 -22.35 -1.31
CA TYR A 594 -2.11 -22.80 -2.65
C TYR A 594 -1.61 -24.27 -2.60
N SER A 595 -2.23 -25.22 -3.35
CA SER A 595 -1.83 -26.64 -3.27
C SER A 595 -0.53 -27.00 -3.99
N ALA A 596 0.06 -28.10 -3.53
CA ALA A 596 1.39 -28.59 -3.89
C ALA A 596 1.45 -29.57 -5.08
N SER A 597 0.33 -29.89 -5.74
CA SER A 597 0.33 -30.79 -6.89
C SER A 597 0.62 -30.00 -8.15
N GLY A 598 1.82 -30.20 -8.72
CA GLY A 598 2.31 -29.50 -9.90
C GLY A 598 1.25 -29.23 -10.98
N ASN A 599 1.38 -28.06 -11.59
CA ASN A 599 0.60 -27.54 -12.71
C ASN A 599 -0.87 -27.15 -12.49
N ASN A 600 -1.50 -27.52 -11.37
CA ASN A 600 -2.86 -27.05 -11.06
C ASN A 600 -2.87 -26.39 -9.69
N ASP A 601 -3.06 -25.07 -9.67
CA ASP A 601 -3.28 -24.23 -8.50
C ASP A 601 -4.65 -24.55 -7.84
N ALA A 602 -4.85 -25.82 -7.48
CA ALA A 602 -6.03 -26.25 -6.76
C ALA A 602 -5.98 -25.64 -5.35
N TYR A 603 -7.05 -24.94 -4.99
CA TYR A 603 -7.28 -24.38 -3.66
C TYR A 603 -7.32 -25.49 -2.61
N ASP A 604 -6.52 -25.36 -1.55
CA ASP A 604 -6.60 -26.23 -0.37
C ASP A 604 -7.22 -25.45 0.79
N ALA A 605 -8.55 -25.58 0.94
CA ALA A 605 -9.36 -24.98 1.99
C ALA A 605 -8.98 -25.43 3.42
N THR A 606 -8.10 -26.42 3.56
CA THR A 606 -7.77 -27.04 4.85
C THR A 606 -6.77 -26.20 5.66
N TRP A 607 -6.11 -25.22 5.02
CA TRP A 607 -5.19 -24.30 5.68
C TRP A 607 -5.86 -22.94 5.82
N GLY A 608 -6.13 -22.51 7.05
CA GLY A 608 -6.49 -21.12 7.32
C GLY A 608 -5.40 -20.15 6.86
N GLN A 609 -5.65 -18.84 6.95
CA GLN A 609 -4.68 -17.76 6.63
C GLN A 609 -4.24 -17.70 5.15
N PHE A 610 -5.16 -17.95 4.23
CA PHE A 610 -4.96 -17.86 2.78
C PHE A 610 -4.11 -16.65 2.36
N GLY A 611 -3.11 -16.87 1.51
CA GLY A 611 -2.27 -15.83 0.92
C GLY A 611 -1.12 -15.34 1.81
N GLN A 612 -0.99 -15.82 3.06
CA GLN A 612 0.15 -15.49 3.92
C GLN A 612 1.38 -16.35 3.59
N LEU A 613 2.57 -15.73 3.64
CA LEU A 613 3.85 -16.39 3.34
C LEU A 613 4.19 -17.38 4.47
N TRP A 614 4.23 -18.68 4.21
CA TRP A 614 4.61 -19.68 5.22
C TRP A 614 6.01 -20.24 5.04
N ARG A 615 6.68 -20.01 3.90
CA ARG A 615 8.03 -20.54 3.66
C ARG A 615 8.87 -19.65 2.74
N ILE A 616 10.13 -19.46 3.09
CA ILE A 616 11.19 -18.98 2.19
C ILE A 616 12.26 -20.06 2.14
N CYS A 617 12.57 -20.56 0.94
CA CYS A 617 13.53 -21.65 0.77
C CYS A 617 14.44 -21.42 -0.43
N THR A 618 15.76 -21.39 -0.21
CA THR A 618 16.76 -21.32 -1.27
C THR A 618 17.45 -22.68 -1.42
N ALA A 619 17.48 -23.24 -2.63
CA ALA A 619 18.19 -24.48 -2.94
C ALA A 619 18.67 -24.53 -4.40
N PRO A 620 19.55 -25.47 -4.79
CA PRO A 620 19.87 -25.73 -6.19
C PRO A 620 18.63 -26.10 -7.00
N ASP A 621 18.53 -25.56 -8.21
CA ASP A 621 17.32 -25.64 -9.04
C ASP A 621 16.91 -27.09 -9.39
N ALA A 622 17.90 -27.95 -9.66
CA ALA A 622 17.70 -29.37 -9.98
C ALA A 622 17.08 -30.21 -8.85
N SER A 623 17.02 -29.68 -7.62
CA SER A 623 16.70 -30.48 -6.44
C SER A 623 15.19 -30.68 -6.23
N ASN A 624 14.30 -29.82 -6.76
CA ASN A 624 12.85 -29.84 -6.51
C ASN A 624 12.47 -29.87 -4.99
N ARG A 625 13.41 -29.53 -4.11
CA ARG A 625 13.35 -29.70 -2.62
C ARG A 625 12.68 -28.55 -1.88
N CYS A 626 12.56 -27.40 -2.52
CA CYS A 626 11.85 -26.23 -1.99
C CYS A 626 10.38 -26.17 -2.46
N THR A 627 9.86 -27.23 -3.09
CA THR A 627 8.45 -27.29 -3.51
C THR A 627 7.50 -27.25 -2.31
N TYR A 628 6.24 -26.90 -2.58
CA TYR A 628 5.14 -26.79 -1.59
C TYR A 628 4.85 -28.06 -0.80
N THR A 629 5.44 -29.21 -1.15
CA THR A 629 5.33 -30.42 -0.34
C THR A 629 6.34 -30.37 0.81
N ASN A 630 5.91 -30.69 2.03
CA ASN A 630 6.76 -30.88 3.21
C ASN A 630 7.70 -32.12 3.10
N ARG A 631 8.15 -32.45 1.87
CA ARG A 631 9.02 -33.58 1.59
C ARG A 631 10.47 -33.13 1.66
N ASP A 632 10.98 -33.07 2.87
CA ASP A 632 12.42 -32.94 3.10
C ASP A 632 13.09 -34.26 2.70
N THR A 633 13.84 -34.29 1.60
CA THR A 633 14.70 -35.44 1.26
C THR A 633 16.07 -35.25 1.90
N THR A 634 16.64 -36.30 2.48
CA THR A 634 18.00 -36.31 3.04
C THR A 634 19.04 -36.73 1.99
N PRO A 635 20.22 -36.08 1.90
CA PRO A 635 20.69 -34.93 2.69
C PRO A 635 20.02 -33.60 2.31
N LEU A 636 19.98 -32.63 3.23
CA LEU A 636 19.47 -31.28 2.94
C LEU A 636 20.45 -30.55 2.01
N GLU A 637 19.98 -30.11 0.85
CA GLU A 637 20.75 -29.31 -0.13
C GLU A 637 20.33 -27.84 -0.12
N GLN A 638 19.44 -27.44 0.77
CA GLN A 638 19.02 -26.06 0.94
C GLN A 638 20.17 -25.19 1.48
N ARG A 639 20.08 -23.89 1.23
CA ARG A 639 20.96 -22.84 1.77
C ARG A 639 20.23 -21.99 2.81
N LEU A 640 18.91 -21.83 2.63
CA LEU A 640 17.97 -21.17 3.54
C LEU A 640 16.66 -21.96 3.54
N ASP A 641 16.01 -22.17 4.69
CA ASP A 641 14.64 -22.72 4.79
C ASP A 641 14.00 -22.19 6.08
N LEU A 642 13.30 -21.06 5.96
CA LEU A 642 12.54 -20.39 7.02
C LEU A 642 11.06 -20.69 6.84
N ARG A 643 10.35 -21.04 7.93
CA ARG A 643 8.91 -21.34 7.90
C ARG A 643 8.15 -20.55 8.96
N TYR A 644 6.98 -20.03 8.60
CA TYR A 644 6.22 -19.07 9.38
C TYR A 644 4.87 -19.62 9.79
N THR A 645 4.43 -19.28 11.00
CA THR A 645 3.04 -19.46 11.46
C THR A 645 2.50 -18.14 11.95
N TYR A 646 1.17 -17.98 11.91
CA TYR A 646 0.51 -16.73 12.24
C TYR A 646 -0.65 -16.95 13.22
N ASP A 647 -1.12 -15.87 13.85
CA ASP A 647 -2.43 -15.84 14.49
C ASP A 647 -3.54 -15.38 13.50
N ASN A 648 -4.78 -15.23 13.97
CA ASN A 648 -5.92 -14.95 13.08
C ASN A 648 -5.94 -13.52 12.52
N VAL A 649 -5.07 -12.63 13.01
CA VAL A 649 -4.94 -11.25 12.50
C VAL A 649 -3.64 -11.03 11.73
N GLY A 650 -2.83 -12.09 11.55
CA GLY A 650 -1.62 -12.07 10.73
C GLY A 650 -0.34 -11.70 11.49
N ASN A 651 -0.34 -11.73 12.82
CA ASN A 651 0.90 -11.61 13.58
C ASN A 651 1.73 -12.90 13.45
N VAL A 652 3.03 -12.80 13.17
CA VAL A 652 3.91 -13.98 13.10
C VAL A 652 4.06 -14.58 14.50
N THR A 653 3.57 -15.79 14.73
CA THR A 653 3.64 -16.49 16.03
C THR A 653 4.85 -17.39 16.18
N ALA A 654 5.41 -17.89 15.06
CA ALA A 654 6.65 -18.63 15.08
C ALA A 654 7.44 -18.54 13.76
N ILE A 655 8.76 -18.68 13.87
CA ILE A 655 9.69 -18.88 12.74
C ILE A 655 10.54 -20.12 13.01
N LEU A 656 10.43 -21.13 12.14
CA LEU A 656 11.29 -22.31 12.14
C LEU A 656 12.44 -22.12 11.15
N ASP A 657 13.68 -22.15 11.63
CA ASP A 657 14.89 -22.30 10.81
C ASP A 657 15.24 -23.79 10.72
N LYS A 658 14.95 -24.40 9.56
CA LYS A 658 15.15 -25.83 9.36
C LYS A 658 16.63 -26.23 9.30
N LEU A 659 17.51 -25.29 8.95
CA LEU A 659 18.93 -25.54 8.74
C LEU A 659 19.75 -25.30 10.01
N ASP A 660 19.24 -24.55 10.99
CA ASP A 660 19.85 -24.41 12.31
C ASP A 660 19.30 -25.44 13.31
N SER A 661 19.51 -26.72 13.03
CA SER A 661 19.05 -27.84 13.89
C SER A 661 17.54 -27.88 14.15
N GLY A 662 16.73 -27.21 13.32
CA GLY A 662 15.29 -27.09 13.52
C GLY A 662 14.92 -26.12 14.64
N GLN A 663 15.70 -25.06 14.85
CA GLN A 663 15.40 -24.01 15.81
C GLN A 663 14.04 -23.35 15.51
N ILE A 664 13.23 -23.17 16.55
CA ILE A 664 11.96 -22.45 16.48
C ILE A 664 12.09 -21.19 17.33
N GLN A 665 11.78 -20.05 16.73
CA GLN A 665 11.51 -18.79 17.40
C GLN A 665 10.00 -18.69 17.64
N ASN A 666 9.57 -18.34 18.85
CA ASN A 666 8.17 -18.15 19.23
C ASN A 666 7.93 -16.71 19.65
N PHE A 667 6.78 -16.15 19.27
CA PHE A 667 6.41 -14.76 19.52
C PHE A 667 5.03 -14.67 20.17
N GLY A 668 4.91 -13.82 21.19
CA GLY A 668 3.63 -13.50 21.84
C GLY A 668 3.25 -12.04 21.63
N TYR A 669 1.96 -11.73 21.59
CA TYR A 669 1.44 -10.38 21.36
C TYR A 669 0.39 -9.99 22.41
N ASP A 670 0.23 -8.69 22.67
CA ASP A 670 -0.88 -8.18 23.48
C ASP A 670 -2.13 -7.86 22.62
N HIS A 671 -3.18 -7.35 23.28
CA HIS A 671 -4.46 -7.00 22.68
C HIS A 671 -4.40 -5.84 21.66
N LEU A 672 -3.26 -5.14 21.56
CA LEU A 672 -2.98 -4.11 20.57
C LEU A 672 -2.00 -4.62 19.50
N ASN A 673 -1.79 -5.94 19.43
CA ASN A 673 -0.85 -6.61 18.54
C ASN A 673 0.61 -6.18 18.72
N ARG A 674 1.00 -5.74 19.93
CA ARG A 674 2.39 -5.39 20.26
C ARG A 674 3.14 -6.60 20.77
N LEU A 675 4.39 -6.79 20.34
CA LEU A 675 5.22 -7.95 20.71
C LEU A 675 5.49 -7.97 22.22
N THR A 676 5.11 -9.01 22.95
CA THR A 676 5.30 -9.16 24.41
C THR A 676 6.38 -10.17 24.80
N SER A 677 6.66 -11.13 23.92
CA SER A 677 7.72 -12.12 24.14
C SER A 677 8.31 -12.59 22.81
N ALA A 678 9.58 -12.95 22.84
CA ALA A 678 10.27 -13.58 21.72
C ALA A 678 11.33 -14.55 22.26
N SER A 679 11.28 -15.82 21.91
CA SER A 679 12.21 -16.82 22.46
C SER A 679 12.51 -17.97 21.51
N THR A 680 13.66 -18.62 21.69
CA THR A 680 14.01 -19.85 20.98
C THR A 680 13.72 -21.10 21.81
N ASN A 681 13.52 -22.24 21.15
CA ASN A 681 13.23 -23.54 21.76
C ASN A 681 14.45 -24.30 22.32
N GLY A 682 15.62 -23.68 22.45
CA GLY A 682 16.81 -24.29 23.04
C GLY A 682 17.63 -25.20 22.11
N VAL A 683 17.31 -25.26 20.80
CA VAL A 683 18.10 -26.02 19.79
C VAL A 683 18.68 -25.10 18.73
N GLY A 684 19.80 -25.50 18.12
CA GLY A 684 20.53 -24.66 17.17
C GLY A 684 21.40 -23.59 17.87
N THR A 685 21.81 -22.57 17.12
CA THR A 685 22.73 -21.52 17.57
C THR A 685 22.01 -20.24 17.98
N ALA A 686 22.70 -19.36 18.73
CA ALA A 686 22.21 -18.02 19.06
C ALA A 686 20.82 -18.00 19.74
N GLN A 687 20.72 -18.72 20.86
CA GLN A 687 19.50 -18.82 21.67
C GLN A 687 19.18 -17.50 22.38
N TYR A 688 17.89 -17.23 22.59
CA TYR A 688 17.45 -16.07 23.37
C TYR A 688 16.07 -16.26 23.99
N ASN A 689 15.73 -15.42 24.96
CA ASN A 689 14.43 -15.38 25.59
C ASN A 689 14.14 -13.96 26.11
N HIS A 690 13.54 -13.14 25.25
CA HIS A 690 13.24 -11.74 25.53
C HIS A 690 11.77 -11.57 25.93
N THR A 691 11.57 -10.60 26.82
CA THR A 691 10.23 -10.12 27.22
C THR A 691 10.14 -8.63 26.98
N TYR A 692 8.94 -8.17 26.65
CA TYR A 692 8.66 -6.77 26.36
C TYR A 692 7.41 -6.32 27.12
N GLY A 693 7.44 -5.09 27.61
CA GLY A 693 6.32 -4.48 28.32
C GLY A 693 6.05 -3.08 27.80
N TYR A 694 4.80 -2.64 27.88
CA TYR A 694 4.38 -1.36 27.35
C TYR A 694 3.48 -0.59 28.33
N ASN A 695 3.59 0.74 28.29
CA ASN A 695 2.59 1.61 28.90
C ASN A 695 1.47 1.98 27.90
N LYS A 696 0.52 2.78 28.37
CA LYS A 696 -0.66 3.22 27.60
C LYS A 696 -0.35 4.19 26.47
N LEU A 697 0.82 4.84 26.50
CA LEU A 697 1.30 5.70 25.43
C LEU A 697 2.09 4.92 24.36
N GLY A 698 2.12 3.58 24.44
CA GLY A 698 2.88 2.73 23.51
C GLY A 698 4.39 2.72 23.76
N ASN A 699 4.86 3.31 24.87
CA ASN A 699 6.26 3.29 25.26
C ASN A 699 6.67 1.91 25.77
N LEU A 700 7.81 1.40 25.32
CA LEU A 700 8.46 0.20 25.86
C LEU A 700 8.90 0.48 27.30
N THR A 701 8.35 -0.20 28.29
CA THR A 701 8.74 -0.10 29.71
C THR A 701 9.71 -1.20 30.13
N ASN A 702 9.75 -2.29 29.38
CA ASN A 702 10.68 -3.39 29.55
C ASN A 702 11.16 -3.84 28.18
N TYR A 703 12.48 -3.95 28.01
CA TYR A 703 13.10 -4.46 26.79
C TYR A 703 14.13 -5.51 27.18
N ASP A 704 13.76 -6.78 27.05
CA ASP A 704 14.59 -7.91 27.47
C ASP A 704 15.05 -7.83 28.94
N GLY A 705 14.11 -7.57 29.85
CA GLY A 705 14.41 -7.43 31.28
C GLY A 705 15.04 -6.10 31.69
N ALA A 706 15.47 -5.26 30.72
CA ALA A 706 15.88 -3.89 31.00
C ALA A 706 14.66 -2.99 31.22
N GLY A 707 14.55 -2.42 32.43
CA GLY A 707 13.52 -1.44 32.75
C GLY A 707 13.82 -0.08 32.10
N TYR A 708 12.83 0.45 31.37
CA TYR A 708 12.90 1.75 30.71
C TYR A 708 12.02 2.77 31.45
N THR A 709 12.49 4.00 31.54
CA THR A 709 11.79 5.10 32.20
C THR A 709 11.63 6.31 31.28
N TYR A 710 10.56 7.07 31.53
CA TYR A 710 10.13 8.22 30.75
C TYR A 710 9.84 9.36 31.72
N GLY A 711 10.86 10.19 31.99
CA GLY A 711 10.81 11.24 33.01
C GLY A 711 10.58 12.65 32.46
N SER A 712 10.57 12.83 31.14
CA SER A 712 10.48 14.15 30.53
C SER A 712 9.06 14.73 30.58
N SER A 713 8.97 16.00 30.96
CA SER A 713 7.72 16.77 30.82
C SER A 713 7.45 17.24 29.39
N LEU A 714 8.51 17.36 28.57
CA LEU A 714 8.50 17.93 27.22
C LEU A 714 8.65 16.89 26.10
N HIS A 715 8.92 15.62 26.44
CA HIS A 715 9.08 14.49 25.51
C HIS A 715 8.47 13.21 26.12
N LYS A 716 7.14 13.09 26.06
CA LYS A 716 6.38 12.02 26.75
C LYS A 716 6.71 10.60 26.29
N HIS A 717 7.21 10.46 25.07
CA HIS A 717 7.54 9.17 24.47
C HIS A 717 9.05 8.91 24.37
N ALA A 718 9.89 9.87 24.78
CA ALA A 718 11.34 9.74 24.78
C ALA A 718 11.84 9.00 26.04
N ILE A 719 12.69 8.00 25.84
CA ILE A 719 13.34 7.25 26.94
C ILE A 719 14.28 8.21 27.68
N THR A 720 14.18 8.31 29.01
CA THR A 720 15.13 9.10 29.82
C THR A 720 16.19 8.25 30.49
N ASN A 721 15.87 6.99 30.80
CA ASN A 721 16.83 6.02 31.30
C ASN A 721 16.46 4.60 30.84
N ALA A 722 17.46 3.83 30.43
CA ALA A 722 17.34 2.39 30.16
C ALA A 722 18.51 1.67 30.81
N ASN A 723 18.25 0.76 31.77
CA ASN A 723 19.30 -0.03 32.43
C ASN A 723 20.48 0.80 33.00
N GLY A 724 20.18 1.96 33.59
CA GLY A 724 21.20 2.86 34.14
C GLY A 724 21.88 3.78 33.10
N VAL A 725 21.56 3.64 31.81
CA VAL A 725 22.00 4.54 30.74
C VAL A 725 21.06 5.73 30.67
N ASN A 726 21.57 6.95 30.76
CA ASN A 726 20.74 8.17 30.66
C ASN A 726 20.74 8.72 29.25
N PHE A 727 19.61 9.31 28.85
CA PHE A 727 19.41 9.90 27.52
C PHE A 727 18.88 11.32 27.66
N THR A 728 19.35 12.23 26.81
CA THR A 728 18.83 13.60 26.71
C THR A 728 18.48 13.96 25.28
N TYR A 729 17.60 14.96 25.16
CA TYR A 729 17.00 15.38 23.91
C TYR A 729 17.02 16.90 23.78
N ASP A 730 17.07 17.39 22.55
CA ASP A 730 16.81 18.79 22.24
C ASP A 730 15.30 19.11 22.24
N ALA A 731 14.93 20.36 21.98
CA ALA A 731 13.53 20.78 22.05
C ALA A 731 12.66 20.19 20.92
N ASN A 732 13.26 19.72 19.82
CA ASN A 732 12.58 19.00 18.74
C ASN A 732 12.41 17.49 19.05
N GLY A 733 12.95 17.02 20.17
CA GLY A 733 12.91 15.61 20.55
C GLY A 733 13.95 14.76 19.82
N ASN A 734 15.06 15.35 19.36
CA ASN A 734 16.20 14.59 18.86
C ASN A 734 17.11 14.17 20.02
N MET A 735 17.51 12.90 20.07
CA MET A 735 18.40 12.37 21.09
C MET A 735 19.81 12.96 20.93
N THR A 736 20.20 13.89 21.81
CA THR A 736 21.50 14.58 21.78
C THR A 736 22.59 13.85 22.56
N PHE A 737 22.21 12.98 23.51
CA PHE A 737 23.17 12.32 24.39
C PHE A 737 22.67 10.94 24.82
N ARG A 738 23.60 9.99 24.95
CA ARG A 738 23.40 8.70 25.64
C ARG A 738 24.69 8.27 26.34
N ASP A 739 24.61 7.83 27.60
CA ASP A 739 25.79 7.40 28.38
C ASP A 739 25.60 6.02 28.99
N ALA A 740 26.53 5.10 28.75
CA ALA A 740 26.49 3.75 29.30
C ALA A 740 26.75 3.75 30.82
N ALA A 741 25.94 3.04 31.60
CA ALA A 741 26.03 3.03 33.06
C ALA A 741 27.47 2.73 33.56
N GLY A 742 28.10 3.72 34.19
CA GLY A 742 29.42 3.58 34.81
C GLY A 742 30.62 3.65 33.84
N ALA A 743 30.40 3.96 32.56
CA ALA A 743 31.47 4.28 31.62
C ALA A 743 31.60 5.80 31.47
N ALA A 744 32.79 6.28 31.12
CA ALA A 744 32.99 7.65 30.66
C ALA A 744 32.71 7.77 29.15
N ASN A 745 31.71 7.03 28.63
CA ASN A 745 31.44 6.88 27.21
C ASN A 745 30.31 7.81 26.76
N ASP A 746 30.69 9.05 26.42
CA ASP A 746 29.78 10.13 26.04
C ASP A 746 29.38 10.06 24.56
N TYR A 747 28.34 9.30 24.21
CA TYR A 747 27.77 9.40 22.86
C TYR A 747 27.03 10.72 22.71
N THR A 748 27.69 11.70 22.09
CA THR A 748 27.11 13.00 21.76
C THR A 748 26.65 13.01 20.32
N GLN A 749 25.42 13.41 20.08
CA GLN A 749 24.76 13.43 18.78
C GLN A 749 24.38 14.87 18.43
N ASN A 750 24.73 15.32 17.23
CA ASN A 750 24.41 16.67 16.76
C ASN A 750 23.52 16.61 15.53
N PHE A 751 22.48 17.44 15.52
CA PHE A 751 21.53 17.57 14.43
C PHE A 751 21.71 18.94 13.74
N ASN A 752 21.45 19.01 12.44
CA ASN A 752 21.41 20.28 11.73
C ASN A 752 20.02 20.95 11.86
N VAL A 753 19.91 22.14 11.27
CA VAL A 753 18.70 22.97 11.26
C VAL A 753 17.55 22.38 10.43
N GLU A 754 17.80 21.31 9.69
CA GLU A 754 16.79 20.53 8.97
C GLU A 754 16.38 19.27 9.76
N ASN A 755 16.84 19.17 11.01
CA ASN A 755 16.54 18.08 11.93
C ASN A 755 17.20 16.73 11.55
N GLU A 756 18.35 16.79 10.88
CA GLU A 756 19.10 15.61 10.40
C GLU A 756 20.36 15.37 11.25
N LEU A 757 20.64 14.12 11.62
CA LEU A 757 21.82 13.77 12.42
C LEU A 757 23.11 13.95 11.61
N VAL A 758 23.93 14.94 11.95
CA VAL A 758 25.18 15.26 11.21
C VAL A 758 26.44 14.70 11.86
N SER A 759 26.40 14.34 13.15
CA SER A 759 27.54 13.67 13.78
C SER A 759 27.18 12.86 15.01
N VAL A 760 27.93 11.79 15.24
CA VAL A 760 27.94 11.03 16.49
C VAL A 760 29.38 10.92 16.97
N SER A 761 29.66 11.42 18.18
CA SER A 761 30.96 11.32 18.83
C SER A 761 30.88 10.34 19.98
N ASN A 762 31.81 9.38 20.04
CA ASN A 762 32.00 8.46 21.16
C ASN A 762 33.44 8.62 21.70
N ASN A 763 33.60 9.16 22.90
CA ASN A 763 34.92 9.41 23.50
C ASN A 763 35.87 10.23 22.62
N GLY A 764 35.32 11.25 21.94
CA GLY A 764 36.06 12.10 21.00
C GLY A 764 36.27 11.48 19.61
N ASN A 765 35.93 10.20 19.40
CA ASN A 765 35.91 9.59 18.08
C ASN A 765 34.61 9.96 17.38
N THR A 766 34.68 10.78 16.33
CA THR A 766 33.50 11.35 15.68
C THR A 766 33.25 10.73 14.31
N THR A 767 32.06 10.19 14.12
CA THR A 767 31.49 9.90 12.79
C THR A 767 30.68 11.10 12.32
N THR A 768 30.82 11.51 11.06
CA THR A 768 30.04 12.62 10.48
C THR A 768 29.24 12.19 9.26
N PHE A 769 28.15 12.88 8.98
CA PHE A 769 27.23 12.60 7.88
C PHE A 769 26.92 13.86 7.06
N ALA A 770 26.63 13.68 5.78
CA ALA A 770 26.09 14.72 4.91
C ALA A 770 24.88 14.19 4.13
N TYR A 771 23.97 15.10 3.80
CA TYR A 771 22.68 14.82 3.17
C TYR A 771 22.51 15.66 1.91
N ASP A 772 21.65 15.22 0.99
CA ASP A 772 21.18 16.02 -0.14
C ASP A 772 20.02 16.96 0.28
N ALA A 773 19.50 17.74 -0.67
CA ALA A 773 18.39 18.68 -0.42
C ALA A 773 17.07 18.02 0.02
N ASN A 774 16.95 16.70 -0.10
CA ASN A 774 15.78 15.91 0.28
C ASN A 774 16.02 15.12 1.59
N GLY A 775 17.17 15.31 2.25
CA GLY A 775 17.54 14.62 3.48
C GLY A 775 17.99 13.17 3.31
N ILE A 776 18.40 12.78 2.10
CA ILE A 776 19.01 11.47 1.87
C ILE A 776 20.52 11.55 2.11
N ARG A 777 21.05 10.64 2.92
CA ARG A 777 22.48 10.58 3.26
C ARG A 777 23.30 10.34 2.00
N THR A 778 24.23 11.25 1.72
CA THR A 778 25.16 11.19 0.57
C THR A 778 26.58 10.84 0.97
N LYS A 779 26.95 11.02 2.24
CA LYS A 779 28.31 10.78 2.74
C LYS A 779 28.32 10.40 4.22
N ALA A 780 29.25 9.52 4.60
CA ALA A 780 29.66 9.29 5.98
C ALA A 780 31.19 9.32 6.09
N VAL A 781 31.72 9.84 7.20
CA VAL A 781 33.16 9.80 7.52
C VAL A 781 33.33 9.21 8.90
N ALA A 782 34.00 8.07 8.99
CA ALA A 782 34.29 7.37 10.24
C ALA A 782 35.47 8.02 11.01
N PRO A 783 35.60 7.80 12.33
CA PRO A 783 36.72 8.31 13.13
C PRO A 783 38.09 7.86 12.62
N SER A 784 38.16 6.67 12.01
CA SER A 784 39.35 6.13 11.36
C SER A 784 39.80 6.93 10.12
N GLY A 785 38.97 7.85 9.62
CA GLY A 785 39.19 8.63 8.40
C GLY A 785 38.63 7.97 7.13
N VAL A 786 38.03 6.78 7.24
CA VAL A 786 37.35 6.12 6.13
C VAL A 786 36.13 6.94 5.72
N THR A 787 36.02 7.25 4.42
CA THR A 787 34.91 8.01 3.86
C THR A 787 34.07 7.12 2.95
N THR A 788 32.76 7.06 3.19
CA THR A 788 31.82 6.31 2.34
C THR A 788 30.84 7.26 1.68
N TYR A 789 30.76 7.20 0.35
CA TYR A 789 29.82 7.95 -0.46
C TYR A 789 28.61 7.09 -0.81
N TYR A 790 27.41 7.68 -0.73
CA TYR A 790 26.11 7.07 -1.00
C TYR A 790 25.37 7.86 -2.10
N PRO A 791 25.89 7.93 -3.33
CA PRO A 791 25.30 8.77 -4.36
C PRO A 791 23.93 8.26 -4.80
N PHE A 792 23.67 6.95 -4.80
CA PHE A 792 22.38 6.41 -5.22
C PHE A 792 21.95 5.21 -4.36
N PRO A 793 20.63 4.91 -4.30
CA PRO A 793 20.15 3.70 -3.64
C PRO A 793 20.84 2.44 -4.18
N GLY A 794 21.34 1.62 -3.24
CA GLY A 794 22.06 0.37 -3.53
C GLY A 794 23.50 0.55 -4.01
N TYR A 795 24.06 1.78 -4.03
CA TYR A 795 25.44 2.02 -4.44
C TYR A 795 26.23 2.75 -3.35
N GLU A 796 27.42 2.22 -3.07
CA GLU A 796 28.31 2.70 -2.01
C GLU A 796 29.75 2.72 -2.52
N GLU A 797 30.48 3.82 -2.29
CA GLU A 797 31.91 3.91 -2.58
C GLU A 797 32.67 4.30 -1.31
N GLU A 798 33.39 3.34 -0.75
CA GLU A 798 34.22 3.49 0.44
C GLU A 798 35.66 3.81 0.03
N VAL A 799 36.24 4.86 0.61
CA VAL A 799 37.62 5.30 0.40
C VAL A 799 38.37 5.19 1.73
N ASN A 800 39.35 4.30 1.76
CA ASN A 800 40.24 4.07 2.89
C ASN A 800 41.70 4.27 2.44
N GLY A 801 42.25 5.47 2.70
CA GLY A 801 43.56 5.86 2.20
C GLY A 801 43.61 5.83 0.66
N SER A 802 44.49 5.00 0.10
CA SER A 802 44.59 4.81 -1.36
C SER A 802 43.68 3.70 -1.91
N THR A 803 42.97 2.97 -1.05
CA THR A 803 42.07 1.89 -1.45
C THR A 803 40.67 2.44 -1.63
N THR A 804 40.01 2.07 -2.72
CA THR A 804 38.59 2.38 -2.95
C THR A 804 37.83 1.08 -3.17
N THR A 805 36.78 0.85 -2.40
CA THR A 805 35.88 -0.29 -2.51
C THR A 805 34.50 0.18 -2.90
N ARG A 806 33.94 -0.38 -3.97
CA ARG A 806 32.58 -0.11 -4.44
C ARG A 806 31.69 -1.29 -4.14
N ARG A 807 30.51 -1.03 -3.59
CA ARG A 807 29.47 -2.02 -3.35
C ARG A 807 28.22 -1.65 -4.13
N ILE A 808 27.69 -2.62 -4.87
CA ILE A 808 26.48 -2.47 -5.67
C ILE A 808 25.52 -3.57 -5.29
N THR A 809 24.46 -3.20 -4.59
CA THR A 809 23.35 -4.08 -4.24
C THR A 809 22.32 -4.05 -5.36
N TYR A 810 22.09 -5.24 -5.91
CA TYR A 810 21.06 -5.49 -6.90
C TYR A 810 19.79 -5.95 -6.19
N SER A 811 18.69 -5.28 -6.48
CA SER A 811 17.38 -5.60 -5.93
C SER A 811 16.38 -5.81 -7.05
N THR A 812 15.43 -6.70 -6.81
CA THR A 812 14.26 -6.94 -7.66
C THR A 812 13.08 -7.27 -6.77
N ALA A 813 11.88 -6.86 -7.18
CA ALA A 813 10.64 -7.13 -6.44
C ALA A 813 10.73 -6.81 -4.92
N GLY A 814 11.43 -5.74 -4.57
CA GLY A 814 11.58 -5.26 -3.19
C GLY A 814 12.63 -5.98 -2.33
N GLN A 815 13.39 -6.94 -2.87
CA GLN A 815 14.40 -7.70 -2.12
C GLN A 815 15.79 -7.59 -2.75
N ALA A 816 16.84 -7.61 -1.92
CA ALA A 816 18.22 -7.68 -2.39
C ALA A 816 18.55 -9.12 -2.84
N VAL A 817 19.03 -9.28 -4.07
CA VAL A 817 19.30 -10.60 -4.68
C VAL A 817 20.78 -10.83 -4.98
N ALA A 818 21.54 -9.76 -5.23
CA ALA A 818 22.97 -9.87 -5.49
C ALA A 818 23.74 -8.65 -4.98
N LEU A 819 25.04 -8.83 -4.79
CA LEU A 819 25.97 -7.82 -4.33
C LEU A 819 27.27 -7.94 -5.12
N ARG A 820 27.69 -6.86 -5.79
CA ARG A 820 29.04 -6.75 -6.32
C ARG A 820 29.91 -5.97 -5.36
N VAL A 821 31.08 -6.51 -5.03
CA VAL A 821 32.14 -5.83 -4.27
C VAL A 821 33.36 -5.69 -5.17
N GLN A 822 33.70 -4.45 -5.53
CA GLN A 822 34.82 -4.11 -6.40
C GLN A 822 35.85 -3.29 -5.62
N VAL A 823 37.04 -3.84 -5.40
CA VAL A 823 38.22 -3.06 -5.00
C VAL A 823 38.84 -2.46 -6.26
N VAL A 824 38.96 -1.14 -6.35
CA VAL A 824 39.52 -0.46 -7.53
C VAL A 824 40.94 -0.96 -7.80
N SER A 825 41.18 -1.42 -9.03
CA SER A 825 42.42 -2.08 -9.47
C SER A 825 42.75 -3.39 -8.74
N GLY A 826 41.78 -3.96 -8.01
CA GLY A 826 41.90 -5.21 -7.26
C GLY A 826 40.84 -6.23 -7.67
N SER A 827 40.18 -6.82 -6.68
CA SER A 827 39.12 -7.82 -6.89
C SER A 827 37.82 -7.20 -7.39
N ASN A 828 37.06 -7.97 -8.17
CA ASN A 828 35.70 -7.66 -8.57
C ASN A 828 34.86 -8.93 -8.39
N THR A 829 34.22 -9.06 -7.23
CA THR A 829 33.54 -10.29 -6.83
C THR A 829 32.03 -10.07 -6.78
N LEU A 830 31.29 -11.01 -7.36
CA LEU A 830 29.83 -11.08 -7.29
C LEU A 830 29.41 -12.11 -6.23
N TYR A 831 28.47 -11.71 -5.39
CA TYR A 831 27.83 -12.53 -4.37
C TYR A 831 26.31 -12.47 -4.55
N TYR A 832 25.61 -13.46 -4.01
CA TYR A 832 24.16 -13.53 -4.00
C TYR A 832 23.67 -13.39 -2.56
N LEU A 833 22.72 -12.49 -2.34
CA LEU A 833 22.16 -12.23 -1.02
C LEU A 833 20.83 -12.99 -0.88
N HIS A 834 20.57 -13.53 0.31
CA HIS A 834 19.33 -14.22 0.64
C HIS A 834 18.70 -13.55 1.85
N THR A 835 17.44 -13.14 1.75
CA THR A 835 16.75 -12.36 2.79
C THR A 835 15.67 -13.16 3.51
N ASP A 836 15.27 -12.69 4.69
CA ASP A 836 14.05 -13.14 5.35
C ASP A 836 12.80 -12.43 4.80
N HIS A 837 11.64 -12.64 5.45
CA HIS A 837 10.35 -12.07 5.05
C HIS A 837 10.25 -10.56 5.24
N LEU A 838 11.12 -9.96 6.05
CA LEU A 838 11.21 -8.51 6.25
C LEU A 838 12.26 -7.86 5.33
N GLY A 839 12.92 -8.65 4.47
CA GLY A 839 14.00 -8.19 3.61
C GLY A 839 15.35 -8.08 4.33
N SER A 840 15.49 -8.62 5.54
CA SER A 840 16.77 -8.61 6.26
C SER A 840 17.74 -9.60 5.63
N THR A 841 18.99 -9.18 5.39
CA THR A 841 20.03 -10.07 4.86
C THR A 841 20.28 -11.21 5.84
N SER A 842 20.06 -12.46 5.42
CA SER A 842 20.23 -13.67 6.26
C SER A 842 21.55 -14.39 6.00
N LEU A 843 22.01 -14.47 4.75
CA LEU A 843 23.32 -15.02 4.37
C LEU A 843 23.69 -14.62 2.93
N ALA A 844 24.93 -14.93 2.53
CA ALA A 844 25.39 -14.77 1.16
C ALA A 844 25.96 -16.07 0.56
N THR A 845 25.80 -16.25 -0.75
CA THR A 845 26.39 -17.36 -1.51
C THR A 845 27.31 -16.89 -2.63
N THR A 846 28.26 -17.74 -3.02
CA THR A 846 29.15 -17.51 -4.16
C THR A 846 28.41 -17.68 -5.50
N THR A 847 29.08 -17.36 -6.61
CA THR A 847 28.60 -17.64 -7.98
C THR A 847 28.46 -19.14 -8.28
N SER A 848 29.06 -20.02 -7.47
CA SER A 848 28.87 -21.47 -7.54
C SER A 848 27.78 -22.00 -6.61
N GLY A 849 27.04 -21.11 -5.93
CA GLY A 849 25.93 -21.49 -5.04
C GLY A 849 26.35 -22.01 -3.66
N ASN A 850 27.60 -21.79 -3.24
CA ASN A 850 28.08 -22.19 -1.91
C ASN A 850 27.88 -21.08 -0.89
N VAL A 851 27.45 -21.41 0.35
CA VAL A 851 27.36 -20.42 1.44
C VAL A 851 28.74 -19.86 1.77
N ILE A 852 28.83 -18.55 1.92
CA ILE A 852 30.06 -17.87 2.32
C ILE A 852 30.21 -17.99 3.83
N SER A 853 31.33 -18.54 4.29
CA SER A 853 31.65 -18.63 5.71
C SER A 853 31.62 -17.26 6.38
N GLY A 854 30.96 -17.15 7.53
CA GLY A 854 30.82 -15.89 8.26
C GLY A 854 29.80 -14.91 7.68
N SER A 855 29.06 -15.26 6.62
CA SER A 855 28.02 -14.38 6.06
C SER A 855 26.66 -14.48 6.74
N THR A 856 26.44 -15.51 7.56
CA THR A 856 25.17 -15.70 8.26
C THR A 856 24.90 -14.56 9.24
N ALA A 857 23.74 -13.94 9.10
CA ALA A 857 23.25 -12.86 9.91
C ALA A 857 21.91 -13.26 10.54
N ARG A 858 21.73 -12.96 11.82
CA ARG A 858 20.48 -13.20 12.56
C ARG A 858 20.16 -12.00 13.42
N TYR A 859 18.88 -11.67 13.53
CA TYR A 859 18.41 -10.48 14.23
C TYR A 859 17.51 -10.88 15.40
N TYR A 860 17.56 -10.09 16.47
CA TYR A 860 16.46 -9.99 17.42
C TYR A 860 15.26 -9.30 16.76
N PRO A 861 14.04 -9.42 17.33
CA PRO A 861 12.84 -8.83 16.73
C PRO A 861 12.99 -7.34 16.39
N PHE A 862 13.61 -6.57 17.27
CA PHE A 862 13.83 -5.13 17.08
C PHE A 862 15.14 -4.80 16.34
N GLY A 863 15.74 -5.77 15.65
CA GLY A 863 16.81 -5.53 14.66
C GLY A 863 18.24 -5.56 15.18
N ASP A 864 18.46 -5.78 16.47
CA ASP A 864 19.81 -5.93 17.01
C ASP A 864 20.40 -7.31 16.67
N TRP A 865 21.71 -7.45 16.71
CA TRP A 865 22.38 -8.67 16.26
C TRP A 865 22.22 -9.83 17.24
N ARG A 866 21.61 -10.91 16.76
CA ARG A 866 21.67 -12.23 17.41
C ARG A 866 22.87 -13.03 16.90
N THR A 867 23.25 -12.81 15.64
CA THR A 867 24.51 -13.26 15.04
C THR A 867 24.96 -12.20 14.06
N GLU A 868 26.03 -11.48 14.39
CA GLU A 868 26.65 -10.50 13.51
C GLU A 868 27.48 -11.21 12.42
N PRO A 869 27.32 -10.85 11.14
CA PRO A 869 28.11 -11.44 10.06
C PRO A 869 29.57 -10.96 10.14
N THR A 870 30.53 -11.89 10.06
CA THR A 870 31.98 -11.59 10.11
C THR A 870 32.64 -11.55 8.73
N ALA A 871 31.90 -11.91 7.68
CA ALA A 871 32.39 -11.84 6.30
C ALA A 871 32.52 -10.40 5.77
N ASN A 872 31.89 -9.42 6.43
CA ASN A 872 31.96 -7.98 6.11
C ASN A 872 31.76 -7.64 4.63
N LEU A 873 30.78 -8.31 4.00
CA LEU A 873 30.49 -8.11 2.57
C LEU A 873 29.71 -6.82 2.33
N THR A 874 28.75 -6.53 3.20
CA THR A 874 27.81 -5.40 3.11
C THR A 874 27.39 -4.98 4.51
N ASP A 875 27.11 -3.69 4.67
CA ASP A 875 26.53 -3.13 5.90
C ASP A 875 24.99 -3.14 5.87
N ARG A 876 24.39 -3.71 4.82
CA ARG A 876 22.93 -3.84 4.71
C ARG A 876 22.43 -5.08 5.44
N GLY A 877 21.78 -4.86 6.58
CA GLY A 877 21.35 -5.90 7.51
C GLY A 877 19.84 -6.00 7.65
N PHE A 878 19.36 -5.67 8.84
CA PHE A 878 17.95 -5.66 9.26
C PHE A 878 17.11 -4.84 8.28
N THR A 879 16.06 -5.47 7.75
CA THR A 879 15.12 -4.92 6.76
C THR A 879 15.78 -4.26 5.53
N GLY A 880 17.03 -4.65 5.22
CA GLY A 880 17.80 -4.11 4.10
C GLY A 880 18.39 -2.70 4.33
N HIS A 881 18.26 -2.15 5.54
CA HIS A 881 18.80 -0.84 5.91
C HIS A 881 20.29 -0.88 6.22
N LEU A 882 20.90 0.31 6.20
CA LEU A 882 22.34 0.47 6.43
C LEU A 882 22.64 0.47 7.92
N HIS A 883 23.41 -0.51 8.35
CA HIS A 883 23.87 -0.63 9.71
C HIS A 883 25.15 0.18 9.90
N ASN A 884 25.12 1.08 10.87
CA ASN A 884 26.29 1.73 11.42
C ASN A 884 26.60 1.14 12.82
N ASN A 885 26.17 -0.11 13.05
CA ASN A 885 26.40 -0.90 14.26
C ASN A 885 27.07 -2.25 13.95
N ILE A 886 28.04 -2.24 13.03
CA ILE A 886 28.83 -3.40 12.63
C ILE A 886 30.30 -3.09 12.92
N GLY A 887 31.05 -4.12 13.31
CA GLY A 887 32.49 -4.02 13.54
C GLY A 887 32.84 -3.65 14.97
N ASN A 888 34.06 -3.14 15.17
CA ASN A 888 34.55 -2.77 16.50
C ASN A 888 34.53 -1.26 16.70
N ALA A 889 34.39 -0.84 17.96
CA ALA A 889 34.66 0.55 18.35
C ALA A 889 36.04 1.00 17.80
N PRO A 890 36.17 2.26 17.32
CA PRO A 890 35.20 3.35 17.46
C PRO A 890 34.23 3.53 16.27
N ASP A 891 34.26 2.66 15.26
CA ASP A 891 33.47 2.83 14.04
C ASP A 891 32.00 2.37 14.19
N ASP A 892 31.73 1.50 15.18
CA ASP A 892 30.37 1.17 15.64
C ASP A 892 29.77 2.32 16.46
N ILE A 893 28.65 2.87 15.97
CA ILE A 893 27.87 3.92 16.63
C ILE A 893 26.47 3.45 17.04
N GLY A 894 26.17 2.16 16.99
CA GLY A 894 24.93 1.57 17.51
C GLY A 894 23.64 1.97 16.79
N LEU A 895 23.73 2.52 15.58
CA LEU A 895 22.59 3.07 14.83
C LEU A 895 22.38 2.37 13.49
N VAL A 896 21.12 2.31 13.05
CA VAL A 896 20.71 1.89 11.71
C VAL A 896 20.12 3.09 10.99
N TYR A 897 20.59 3.38 9.78
CA TYR A 897 20.09 4.46 8.95
C TYR A 897 18.88 3.97 8.13
N MET A 898 17.68 4.40 8.54
CA MET A 898 16.41 4.08 7.89
C MET A 898 15.93 5.23 7.00
N GLN A 899 16.87 5.86 6.29
CA GLN A 899 16.65 6.97 5.35
C GLN A 899 16.21 8.27 6.04
N ALA A 900 14.94 8.39 6.42
CA ALA A 900 14.43 9.62 7.03
C ALA A 900 14.89 9.80 8.49
N ARG A 901 15.18 8.69 9.19
CA ARG A 901 15.54 8.69 10.61
C ARG A 901 16.60 7.65 10.93
N TRP A 902 17.18 7.81 12.12
CA TRP A 902 18.14 6.89 12.68
C TRP A 902 17.48 6.06 13.78
N TYR A 903 17.69 4.75 13.73
CA TYR A 903 17.07 3.78 14.60
C TYR A 903 18.12 3.14 15.53
N LEU A 904 17.81 3.01 16.82
CA LEU A 904 18.64 2.31 17.79
C LEU A 904 18.04 0.92 18.04
N PRO A 905 18.51 -0.13 17.35
CA PRO A 905 18.00 -1.48 17.55
C PRO A 905 18.21 -1.98 18.99
N GLY A 906 19.30 -1.58 19.65
CA GLY A 906 19.53 -1.90 21.06
C GLY A 906 18.52 -1.29 22.04
N LEU A 907 17.69 -0.33 21.60
CA LEU A 907 16.59 0.26 22.37
C LEU A 907 15.20 -0.03 21.82
N GLY A 908 15.11 -0.61 20.62
CA GLY A 908 13.84 -0.74 19.91
C GLY A 908 13.17 0.60 19.56
N ARG A 909 13.92 1.69 19.41
CA ARG A 909 13.39 3.06 19.26
C ARG A 909 14.18 3.93 18.28
N PHE A 910 13.48 4.88 17.65
CA PHE A 910 14.13 5.93 16.85
C PHE A 910 14.88 6.95 17.72
N ALA A 911 15.94 7.54 17.14
CA ALA A 911 16.73 8.60 17.77
C ALA A 911 16.04 9.96 17.73
N SER A 912 15.09 10.16 16.81
CA SER A 912 14.35 11.41 16.61
C SER A 912 12.85 11.13 16.43
N THR A 913 12.07 12.18 16.68
CA THR A 913 10.62 12.17 16.51
C THR A 913 10.21 11.97 15.05
N ASP A 914 9.09 11.27 14.83
CA ASP A 914 8.43 11.26 13.52
C ASP A 914 7.78 12.62 13.27
N THR A 915 8.02 13.21 12.10
CA THR A 915 7.38 14.47 11.70
C THR A 915 5.90 14.29 11.37
N LEU A 916 5.44 13.04 11.17
CA LEU A 916 4.08 12.68 10.81
C LEU A 916 3.43 11.79 11.88
N VAL A 917 2.10 11.86 11.98
CA VAL A 917 1.28 10.84 12.64
C VAL A 917 0.61 10.08 11.50
N PRO A 918 1.06 8.86 11.16
CA PRO A 918 0.66 8.18 9.92
C PRO A 918 -0.82 7.77 9.93
N ASP A 919 -1.33 7.34 11.09
CA ASP A 919 -2.74 6.98 11.26
C ASP A 919 -3.29 7.61 12.56
N PRO A 920 -3.90 8.81 12.47
CA PRO A 920 -4.49 9.46 13.63
C PRO A 920 -5.65 8.68 14.26
N SER A 921 -6.22 7.66 13.60
CA SER A 921 -7.26 6.82 14.19
C SER A 921 -6.71 5.68 15.03
N ASN A 922 -5.42 5.36 14.90
CA ASN A 922 -4.69 4.43 15.75
C ASN A 922 -3.95 5.19 16.86
N PRO A 923 -4.38 5.10 18.13
CA PRO A 923 -3.74 5.79 19.25
C PRO A 923 -2.23 5.53 19.39
N GLN A 924 -1.75 4.35 18.98
CA GLN A 924 -0.32 4.01 19.08
C GLN A 924 0.54 4.82 18.10
N SER A 925 -0.03 5.39 17.02
CA SER A 925 0.69 6.21 16.04
C SER A 925 1.10 7.59 16.58
N PHE A 926 0.57 8.03 17.72
CA PHE A 926 1.00 9.26 18.39
C PHE A 926 2.35 9.10 19.10
N ASN A 927 2.84 7.87 19.29
CA ASN A 927 4.18 7.62 19.79
C ASN A 927 5.22 7.86 18.68
N ARG A 928 5.81 9.06 18.70
CA ARG A 928 6.75 9.54 17.66
C ARG A 928 8.05 8.74 17.56
N PHE A 929 8.40 7.92 18.55
CA PHE A 929 9.66 7.16 18.61
C PHE A 929 9.49 5.66 18.38
N SER A 930 8.25 5.17 18.36
CA SER A 930 7.97 3.74 18.22
C SER A 930 8.41 3.21 16.85
N TYR A 931 8.98 2.00 16.84
CA TYR A 931 9.26 1.28 15.61
C TYR A 931 8.05 0.41 15.27
N VAL A 932 7.42 0.70 14.11
CA VAL A 932 6.31 -0.05 13.51
C VAL A 932 5.18 -0.45 14.49
N GLY A 933 4.77 0.49 15.35
CA GLY A 933 3.71 0.24 16.34
C GLY A 933 4.05 -0.82 17.40
N ASN A 934 5.33 -1.14 17.58
CA ASN A 934 5.84 -2.24 18.41
C ASN A 934 5.48 -3.65 17.91
N ASN A 935 5.26 -3.83 16.60
CA ASN A 935 5.05 -5.13 15.97
C ASN A 935 6.11 -5.41 14.88
N PRO A 936 7.38 -5.62 15.26
CA PRO A 936 8.49 -5.67 14.31
C PRO A 936 8.62 -6.99 13.55
N MET A 937 7.82 -8.01 13.89
CA MET A 937 7.86 -9.29 13.18
C MET A 937 6.93 -9.33 11.97
N THR A 938 5.98 -8.40 11.88
CA THR A 938 4.98 -8.33 10.80
C THR A 938 5.14 -7.07 9.93
N HIS A 939 5.79 -6.02 10.43
CA HIS A 939 5.90 -4.72 9.76
C HIS A 939 7.35 -4.22 9.71
N THR A 940 7.67 -3.43 8.68
CA THR A 940 8.97 -2.76 8.46
C THR A 940 8.80 -1.29 8.15
#